data_AF-A0A2U2XB85-F1
#
_entry.id   AF-A0A2U2XB85-F1
#
_cell.length_a   1.000
_cell.length_b   1.000
_cell.length_c   1.000
_cell.angle_alpha   90.00
_cell.angle_beta   90.00
_cell.angle_gamma   90.00
#
_symmetry.space_group_name_H-M   'P 1'
#
loop_
_entity.id
_entity.type
_entity.pdbx_description
1 polymer ?
#
loop_
_entity_poly.entity_id
_entity_poly.type
_entity_poly.pdbx_seq_one_letter_code
_entity_poly.pdbx_strand_id
1 'polypeptide(L)'
;MKKTINSRLVVGAIAAGVLFSCGQNESQTKTEKEPVEQTEKQDNEAFEWEADRFADIRVLRYKINGFDKLTLDQKKLAYYLTQAGLSGRDIIYDQNYKHNLEIRKALDHIVANHEGEESENWNKFLQYTKQVWFANGIHHHYSKDKFQPEFDKEYFNTLLAETDTKLSDEALEAIFDPNVDAKGVNLDASKGIIKGSANNFYGEGVTEKMVDEYYAKIKDPNDKTPISYGLNSKMILNDNGELEEVTWKIGGMYGPALEKVAYWLEKAAEVAENDAQRDALKLLVKYYETGDLKDWDAYSIAWVEATDGDIDYINGFIEVYGDAKGYRATYETIVQMKDFEASEQMKVLEENVQWFEDNSSIMDEHKKANVKGVTYKVVNVIGEAGDASPSTPIGVNLPNADWIRAEHGSKSVSLGNIVEAYENAAGGSMLKEFTYDDEELERAKKYGAKASRLHTSLHEVVGHASGQLNPGVGTPKETLKNYASALEEARADLVSLYFLMDEKLIEYGLVESLEVGKAEYDAYLRNGLMTQLQRVELGKNIEQSHMRNRQLVASWVYEKGKENNVIEKIQEDGKTYFKIRDYKALQALFGELLREIQRIKSEGDFEAGKNLIETYAVNINQEIHAEVLERVKPMNIPPYSGFVNPVLVPEMDEDGNITDIKINYVSSFKEQMLEYAKEYSFLK
;
A
#
# COMPACT_ATOMS: atom_id res chain seq x y z
N MET A 1 -65.66 -20.19 21.49
CA MET A 1 -65.93 -21.65 21.54
C MET A 1 -64.66 -22.31 22.10
N LYS A 2 -64.63 -22.79 23.36
CA LYS A 2 -64.72 -24.23 23.77
C LYS A 2 -63.99 -25.17 22.79
N LYS A 3 -63.09 -26.09 23.13
CA LYS A 3 -62.44 -26.70 24.33
C LYS A 3 -61.26 -27.54 23.74
N THR A 4 -60.02 -27.59 24.28
CA THR A 4 -59.46 -28.58 25.27
C THR A 4 -59.70 -30.08 24.90
N ILE A 5 -58.80 -31.08 25.01
CA ILE A 5 -57.80 -31.51 26.03
C ILE A 5 -57.00 -32.75 25.50
N ASN A 6 -55.74 -32.94 25.94
CA ASN A 6 -55.15 -34.17 26.55
C ASN A 6 -53.63 -33.92 26.75
N SER A 7 -53.09 -33.50 27.90
CA SER A 7 -52.93 -34.10 29.24
C SER A 7 -52.11 -35.39 29.30
N ARG A 8 -50.94 -35.33 29.94
CA ARG A 8 -50.53 -36.25 31.04
C ARG A 8 -49.48 -35.58 31.94
N LEU A 9 -49.64 -35.82 33.24
CA LEU A 9 -49.05 -35.15 34.39
C LEU A 9 -48.64 -36.26 35.38
N VAL A 10 -47.44 -36.22 35.96
CA VAL A 10 -47.00 -36.84 37.24
C VAL A 10 -45.74 -36.04 37.68
N VAL A 11 -45.75 -35.11 38.64
CA VAL A 11 -45.83 -35.15 40.12
C VAL A 11 -44.58 -35.68 40.85
N GLY A 12 -44.00 -34.82 41.72
CA GLY A 12 -43.13 -35.14 42.86
C GLY A 12 -42.07 -34.04 43.10
N ALA A 13 -42.33 -32.99 43.89
CA ALA A 13 -42.12 -32.86 45.36
C ALA A 13 -40.63 -32.64 45.75
N ILE A 14 -40.16 -31.83 46.71
CA ILE A 14 -40.67 -30.86 47.73
C ILE A 14 -39.41 -30.17 48.34
N ALA A 15 -39.56 -28.95 48.89
CA ALA A 15 -38.77 -28.23 49.94
C ALA A 15 -37.30 -27.81 49.65
N ALA A 16 -36.90 -26.53 49.74
CA ALA A 16 -36.98 -25.51 50.81
C ALA A 16 -35.91 -25.65 51.91
N GLY A 17 -35.03 -24.65 52.01
CA GLY A 17 -34.09 -24.46 53.11
C GLY A 17 -33.16 -23.26 52.90
N VAL A 18 -33.57 -22.09 53.39
CA VAL A 18 -32.72 -20.90 53.58
C VAL A 18 -32.37 -20.85 55.07
N LEU A 19 -31.09 -20.70 55.41
CA LEU A 19 -30.66 -20.14 56.70
C LEU A 19 -29.38 -19.29 56.52
N PHE A 20 -29.46 -18.09 57.06
CA PHE A 20 -28.41 -17.07 57.26
C PHE A 20 -27.33 -17.52 58.25
N SER A 21 -26.10 -17.00 58.09
CA SER A 21 -25.28 -16.51 59.21
C SER A 21 -24.12 -15.62 58.73
N CYS A 22 -23.97 -14.44 59.33
CA CYS A 22 -22.84 -13.52 59.14
C CYS A 22 -21.71 -13.81 60.14
N GLY A 23 -20.44 -13.62 59.74
CA GLY A 23 -19.32 -13.57 60.69
C GLY A 23 -17.91 -13.56 60.09
N GLN A 24 -17.41 -12.35 59.81
CA GLN A 24 -16.02 -11.82 59.87
C GLN A 24 -14.77 -12.58 59.33
N ASN A 25 -14.13 -11.89 58.38
CA ASN A 25 -12.68 -11.64 58.15
C ASN A 25 -11.64 -12.75 58.40
N GLU A 26 -10.99 -13.16 57.30
CA GLU A 26 -9.53 -13.11 57.18
C GLU A 26 -9.10 -12.99 55.71
N SER A 27 -8.04 -12.22 55.49
CA SER A 27 -7.42 -11.84 54.22
C SER A 27 -6.86 -13.06 53.46
N GLN A 28 -7.15 -13.16 52.16
CA GLN A 28 -6.18 -13.62 51.15
C GLN A 28 -6.64 -13.27 49.73
N THR A 29 -5.81 -12.47 49.08
CA THR A 29 -5.85 -12.03 47.68
C THR A 29 -5.71 -13.21 46.71
N LYS A 30 -6.68 -13.38 45.81
CA LYS A 30 -6.50 -14.01 44.49
C LYS A 30 -7.41 -13.29 43.49
N THR A 31 -6.79 -12.56 42.58
CA THR A 31 -7.43 -11.94 41.42
C THR A 31 -7.70 -13.04 40.39
N GLU A 32 -8.95 -13.51 40.31
CA GLU A 32 -9.42 -14.27 39.16
C GLU A 32 -9.67 -13.28 38.01
N LYS A 33 -8.97 -13.49 36.89
CA LYS A 33 -9.26 -12.81 35.62
C LYS A 33 -10.59 -13.37 35.10
N GLU A 34 -11.56 -12.50 34.92
CA GLU A 34 -12.79 -12.85 34.18
C GLU A 34 -12.43 -13.20 32.72
N PRO A 35 -13.05 -14.22 32.12
CA PRO A 35 -12.78 -14.60 30.75
C PRO A 35 -13.37 -13.55 29.81
N VAL A 36 -12.54 -13.02 28.91
CA VAL A 36 -12.99 -12.24 27.76
C VAL A 36 -13.87 -13.15 26.90
N GLU A 37 -15.14 -12.76 26.74
CA GLU A 37 -16.07 -13.41 25.81
C GLU A 37 -15.48 -13.37 24.40
N GLN A 38 -15.02 -14.53 23.92
CA GLN A 38 -14.80 -14.77 22.51
C GLN A 38 -16.16 -14.84 21.82
N THR A 39 -16.57 -13.75 21.18
CA THR A 39 -17.62 -13.79 20.16
C THR A 39 -17.07 -14.41 18.88
N GLU A 40 -17.08 -15.74 18.82
CA GLU A 40 -17.16 -16.46 17.54
C GLU A 40 -18.57 -16.28 16.98
N LYS A 41 -18.74 -15.27 16.11
CA LYS A 41 -19.78 -15.19 15.06
C LYS A 41 -19.68 -13.84 14.34
N GLN A 42 -19.19 -13.85 13.10
CA GLN A 42 -19.72 -12.99 12.04
C GLN A 42 -19.18 -13.47 10.69
N ASP A 43 -19.97 -14.30 10.01
CA ASP A 43 -19.83 -14.55 8.58
C ASP A 43 -21.11 -14.11 7.84
N ASN A 44 -21.75 -13.05 8.35
CA ASN A 44 -23.00 -12.52 7.80
C ASN A 44 -23.15 -10.99 7.91
N GLU A 45 -22.09 -10.26 8.23
CA GLU A 45 -22.03 -8.80 8.06
C GLU A 45 -20.97 -8.45 7.00
N ALA A 46 -21.28 -7.46 6.17
CA ALA A 46 -20.36 -7.00 5.14
C ALA A 46 -19.08 -6.45 5.79
N PHE A 47 -17.91 -6.83 5.27
CA PHE A 47 -16.63 -6.35 5.77
C PHE A 47 -16.57 -4.81 5.68
N GLU A 48 -16.42 -4.15 6.82
CA GLU A 48 -16.24 -2.69 6.88
C GLU A 48 -14.81 -2.33 6.47
N TRP A 49 -14.67 -1.56 5.38
CA TRP A 49 -13.36 -1.25 4.79
C TRP A 49 -12.68 -0.01 5.39
N GLU A 50 -13.38 0.82 6.15
CA GLU A 50 -12.85 2.02 6.81
C GLU A 50 -12.77 1.78 8.32
N ALA A 51 -11.61 2.02 8.93
CA ALA A 51 -11.37 1.89 10.37
C ALA A 51 -11.40 3.25 11.10
N ASP A 52 -11.03 4.34 10.41
CA ASP A 52 -10.96 5.66 11.02
C ASP A 52 -10.95 6.77 9.96
N ARG A 53 -11.29 7.99 10.38
CA ARG A 53 -11.22 9.21 9.56
C ARG A 53 -10.93 10.42 10.42
N PHE A 54 -9.92 11.20 10.05
CA PHE A 54 -9.49 12.40 10.77
C PHE A 54 -8.68 13.32 9.86
N ALA A 55 -8.74 14.64 10.09
CA ALA A 55 -8.07 15.63 9.25
C ALA A 55 -8.29 15.38 7.74
N ASP A 56 -7.22 15.19 6.98
CA ASP A 56 -7.18 14.88 5.55
C ASP A 56 -6.86 13.40 5.25
N ILE A 57 -7.05 12.52 6.25
CA ILE A 57 -6.71 11.11 6.21
C ILE A 57 -7.96 10.23 6.44
N ARG A 58 -8.05 9.15 5.66
CA ARG A 58 -8.88 7.98 5.98
C ARG A 58 -8.00 6.77 6.24
N VAL A 59 -8.31 5.99 7.27
CA VAL A 59 -7.60 4.74 7.57
C VAL A 59 -8.51 3.58 7.18
N LEU A 60 -8.01 2.71 6.32
CA LEU A 60 -8.70 1.60 5.71
C LEU A 60 -8.26 0.26 6.30
N ARG A 61 -8.99 -0.80 5.96
CA ARG A 61 -8.70 -2.19 6.31
C ARG A 61 -8.52 -3.00 5.03
N TYR A 62 -7.69 -4.03 5.06
CA TYR A 62 -7.53 -4.96 3.93
C TYR A 62 -7.70 -6.41 4.38
N LYS A 63 -8.10 -7.28 3.45
CA LYS A 63 -8.23 -8.73 3.65
C LYS A 63 -6.97 -9.46 3.19
N ILE A 64 -6.61 -10.56 3.85
CA ILE A 64 -5.53 -11.44 3.39
C ILE A 64 -6.17 -12.63 2.68
N ASN A 65 -6.47 -12.47 1.39
CA ASN A 65 -7.18 -13.46 0.59
C ASN A 65 -6.35 -14.73 0.40
N GLY A 66 -6.91 -15.90 0.73
CA GLY A 66 -6.25 -17.20 0.53
C GLY A 66 -5.28 -17.62 1.64
N PHE A 67 -5.23 -16.91 2.77
CA PHE A 67 -4.36 -17.28 3.92
C PHE A 67 -4.68 -18.66 4.50
N ASP A 68 -5.93 -19.11 4.37
CA ASP A 68 -6.39 -20.45 4.75
C ASP A 68 -5.80 -21.57 3.88
N LYS A 69 -5.29 -21.26 2.69
CA LYS A 69 -4.59 -22.21 1.81
C LYS A 69 -3.15 -22.49 2.25
N LEU A 70 -2.58 -21.66 3.12
CA LEU A 70 -1.22 -21.85 3.62
C LEU A 70 -1.12 -23.04 4.57
N THR A 71 -0.01 -23.77 4.44
CA THR A 71 0.41 -24.76 5.44
C THR A 71 0.74 -24.09 6.78
N LEU A 72 0.80 -24.87 7.86
CA LEU A 72 1.15 -24.33 9.18
C LEU A 72 2.52 -23.66 9.20
N ASP A 73 3.53 -24.24 8.54
CA ASP A 73 4.88 -23.66 8.51
C ASP A 73 4.93 -22.37 7.67
N GLN A 74 4.17 -22.29 6.57
CA GLN A 74 3.98 -21.03 5.85
C GLN A 74 3.28 -19.97 6.72
N LYS A 75 2.22 -20.33 7.47
CA LYS A 75 1.59 -19.38 8.40
C LYS A 75 2.57 -18.90 9.47
N LYS A 76 3.41 -19.79 10.02
CA LYS A 76 4.47 -19.44 10.98
C LYS A 76 5.49 -18.50 10.37
N LEU A 77 5.94 -18.78 9.14
CA LEU A 77 6.84 -17.93 8.39
C LEU A 77 6.26 -16.52 8.24
N ALA A 78 5.02 -16.41 7.76
CA ALA A 78 4.30 -15.15 7.65
C ALA A 78 4.22 -14.40 8.99
N TYR A 79 3.84 -15.09 10.07
CA TYR A 79 3.81 -14.52 11.43
C TYR A 79 5.18 -14.00 11.87
N TYR A 80 6.24 -14.81 11.78
CA TYR A 80 7.59 -14.40 12.20
C TYR A 80 8.11 -13.22 11.39
N LEU A 81 7.88 -13.18 10.07
CA LEU A 81 8.24 -12.05 9.22
C LEU A 81 7.48 -10.77 9.62
N THR A 82 6.19 -10.87 9.93
CA THR A 82 5.40 -9.72 10.41
C THR A 82 5.91 -9.23 11.76
N GLN A 83 6.24 -10.14 12.69
CA GLN A 83 6.84 -9.78 13.97
C GLN A 83 8.22 -9.11 13.80
N ALA A 84 9.03 -9.56 12.85
CA ALA A 84 10.30 -8.94 12.52
C ALA A 84 10.10 -7.49 12.06
N GLY A 85 9.18 -7.25 11.12
CA GLY A 85 8.86 -5.91 10.62
C GLY A 85 8.37 -4.96 11.71
N LEU A 86 7.37 -5.37 12.48
CA LEU A 86 6.82 -4.55 13.57
C LEU A 86 7.88 -4.21 14.62
N SER A 87 8.86 -5.10 14.84
CA SER A 87 9.95 -4.86 15.78
C SER A 87 10.88 -3.71 15.38
N GLY A 88 10.89 -3.32 14.10
CA GLY A 88 11.63 -2.14 13.62
C GLY A 88 10.81 -0.84 13.62
N ARG A 89 9.55 -0.84 14.07
CA ARG A 89 8.64 0.34 13.99
C ARG A 89 9.25 1.63 14.55
N ASP A 90 9.95 1.57 15.68
CA ASP A 90 10.52 2.77 16.30
C ASP A 90 11.63 3.43 15.43
N ILE A 91 12.27 2.68 14.55
CA ILE A 91 13.37 3.17 13.71
C ILE A 91 12.88 4.29 12.79
N ILE A 92 11.73 4.12 12.12
CA ILE A 92 11.22 5.13 11.19
C ILE A 92 10.85 6.43 11.91
N TYR A 93 10.34 6.37 13.15
CA TYR A 93 10.05 7.56 13.94
C TYR A 93 11.32 8.36 14.20
N ASP A 94 12.38 7.70 14.67
CA ASP A 94 13.66 8.37 14.93
C ASP A 94 14.32 8.89 13.64
N GLN A 95 14.28 8.12 12.54
CA GLN A 95 14.78 8.55 11.23
C GLN A 95 14.07 9.81 10.73
N ASN A 96 12.74 9.88 10.89
CA ASN A 96 11.94 11.02 10.44
C ASN A 96 12.20 12.30 11.23
N TYR A 97 12.50 12.20 12.53
CA TYR A 97 12.87 13.36 13.36
C TYR A 97 13.38 12.94 14.75
N LYS A 98 14.43 13.60 15.23
CA LYS A 98 15.11 13.26 16.50
C LYS A 98 14.24 13.29 17.76
N HIS A 99 13.13 14.04 17.77
CA HIS A 99 12.22 14.12 18.92
C HIS A 99 10.98 13.24 18.76
N ASN A 100 10.77 12.57 17.62
CA ASN A 100 9.54 11.84 17.36
C ASN A 100 9.27 10.70 18.36
N LEU A 101 10.30 9.96 18.80
CA LEU A 101 10.11 8.89 19.77
C LEU A 101 9.65 9.44 21.13
N GLU A 102 10.24 10.54 21.57
CA GLU A 102 9.87 11.21 22.82
C GLU A 102 8.43 11.75 22.74
N ILE A 103 8.13 12.48 21.66
CA ILE A 103 6.80 13.06 21.41
C ILE A 103 5.75 11.95 21.32
N ARG A 104 5.95 10.92 20.48
CA ARG A 104 5.02 9.81 20.32
C ARG A 104 4.74 9.14 21.66
N LYS A 105 5.76 8.82 22.46
CA LYS A 105 5.57 8.18 23.77
C LYS A 105 4.77 9.03 24.73
N ALA A 106 4.97 10.35 24.72
CA ALA A 106 4.14 11.25 25.51
C ALA A 106 2.68 11.22 25.06
N LEU A 107 2.43 11.26 23.75
CA LEU A 107 1.08 11.16 23.18
C LEU A 107 0.42 9.81 23.51
N ASP A 108 1.14 8.70 23.33
CA ASP A 108 0.68 7.34 23.65
C ASP A 108 0.30 7.24 25.13
N HIS A 109 1.15 7.76 26.03
CA HIS A 109 0.92 7.73 27.47
C HIS A 109 -0.29 8.57 27.88
N ILE A 110 -0.46 9.77 27.29
CA ILE A 110 -1.63 10.60 27.53
C ILE A 110 -2.89 9.86 27.07
N VAL A 111 -2.92 9.32 25.84
CA VAL A 111 -4.10 8.62 25.31
C VAL A 111 -4.45 7.38 26.14
N ALA A 112 -3.45 6.64 26.63
CA ALA A 112 -3.68 5.44 27.44
C ALA A 112 -4.18 5.73 28.87
N ASN A 113 -3.90 6.92 29.42
CA ASN A 113 -4.16 7.23 30.84
C ASN A 113 -5.10 8.42 31.06
N HIS A 114 -5.62 9.06 30.02
CA HIS A 114 -6.57 10.16 30.19
C HIS A 114 -7.93 9.64 30.68
N GLU A 115 -8.35 10.10 31.86
CA GLU A 115 -9.66 9.77 32.47
C GLU A 115 -10.70 10.90 32.31
N GLY A 116 -10.35 12.00 31.62
CA GLY A 116 -11.22 13.15 31.42
C GLY A 116 -12.36 12.88 30.43
N GLU A 117 -13.37 13.75 30.46
CA GLU A 117 -14.49 13.68 29.52
C GLU A 117 -14.08 14.10 28.10
N GLU A 118 -14.72 13.51 27.09
CA GLU A 118 -14.56 13.94 25.71
C GLU A 118 -14.94 15.43 25.58
N SER A 119 -13.97 16.25 25.18
CA SER A 119 -14.12 17.68 24.94
C SER A 119 -13.63 18.05 23.55
N GLU A 120 -13.95 19.26 23.08
CA GLU A 120 -13.44 19.74 21.77
C GLU A 120 -11.90 19.76 21.74
N ASN A 121 -11.26 20.19 22.83
CA ASN A 121 -9.80 20.19 22.94
C ASN A 121 -9.22 18.77 22.97
N TRP A 122 -9.89 17.83 23.65
CA TRP A 122 -9.50 16.42 23.63
C TRP A 122 -9.57 15.83 22.22
N ASN A 123 -10.64 16.14 21.47
CA ASN A 123 -10.80 15.66 20.10
C ASN A 123 -9.72 16.23 19.16
N LYS A 124 -9.35 17.51 19.34
CA LYS A 124 -8.23 18.13 18.60
C LYS A 124 -6.88 17.52 18.97
N PHE A 125 -6.66 17.23 20.26
CA PHE A 125 -5.50 16.49 20.74
C PHE A 125 -5.42 15.09 20.11
N LEU A 126 -6.52 14.34 20.15
CA LEU A 126 -6.58 13.00 19.58
C LEU A 126 -6.38 13.02 18.07
N GLN A 127 -6.92 14.03 17.36
CA GLN A 127 -6.66 14.23 15.93
C GLN A 127 -5.17 14.42 15.64
N TYR A 128 -4.48 15.32 16.37
CA TYR A 128 -3.04 15.52 16.22
C TYR A 128 -2.26 14.23 16.51
N THR A 129 -2.62 13.50 17.57
CA THR A 129 -1.99 12.22 17.91
C THR A 129 -2.16 11.18 16.79
N LYS A 130 -3.36 11.08 16.21
CA LYS A 130 -3.60 10.20 15.05
C LYS A 130 -2.80 10.62 13.82
N GLN A 131 -2.64 11.93 13.57
CA GLN A 131 -1.76 12.43 12.50
C GLN A 131 -0.30 12.03 12.74
N VAL A 132 0.19 12.13 13.98
CA VAL A 132 1.56 11.71 14.35
C VAL A 132 1.75 10.21 14.15
N TRP A 133 0.78 9.38 14.57
CA TRP A 133 0.83 7.93 14.32
C TRP A 133 0.81 7.58 12.84
N PHE A 134 -0.03 8.26 12.07
CA PHE A 134 -0.18 7.99 10.63
C PHE A 134 1.07 8.39 9.84
N ALA A 135 1.70 9.49 10.21
CA ALA A 135 2.86 10.00 9.48
C ALA A 135 4.21 9.49 10.00
N ASN A 136 4.20 8.62 11.00
CA ASN A 136 5.41 8.18 11.70
C ASN A 136 6.25 9.36 12.23
N GLY A 137 5.59 10.42 12.72
CA GLY A 137 6.24 11.64 13.17
C GLY A 137 5.37 12.90 13.10
N ILE A 138 5.91 14.05 13.52
CA ILE A 138 5.17 15.34 13.58
C ILE A 138 5.07 16.08 12.24
N HIS A 139 5.52 15.49 11.14
CA HIS A 139 5.49 16.07 9.80
C HIS A 139 4.55 15.28 8.90
N HIS A 140 3.78 15.98 8.07
CA HIS A 140 2.83 15.39 7.15
C HIS A 140 3.52 14.38 6.21
N HIS A 141 3.04 13.13 6.21
CA HIS A 141 3.62 12.01 5.44
C HIS A 141 3.89 12.33 3.97
N TYR A 142 2.98 13.07 3.31
CA TYR A 142 3.11 13.50 1.92
C TYR A 142 3.86 14.84 1.74
N SER A 143 3.31 15.98 2.18
CA SER A 143 3.91 17.31 1.94
C SER A 143 5.20 17.59 2.72
N LYS A 144 5.46 16.79 3.75
CA LYS A 144 6.54 16.93 4.75
C LYS A 144 6.45 18.19 5.61
N ASP A 145 5.34 18.93 5.57
CA ASP A 145 5.17 20.11 6.43
C ASP A 145 4.84 19.70 7.86
N LYS A 146 5.31 20.45 8.85
CA LYS A 146 5.03 20.16 10.26
C LYS A 146 3.56 20.38 10.60
N PHE A 147 2.94 19.42 11.27
CA PHE A 147 1.57 19.57 11.77
C PHE A 147 1.48 20.73 12.76
N GLN A 148 0.38 21.46 12.70
CA GLN A 148 0.07 22.54 13.66
C GLN A 148 -1.03 22.05 14.61
N PRO A 149 -0.77 21.93 15.93
CA PRO A 149 -1.80 21.59 16.89
C PRO A 149 -2.97 22.58 16.86
N GLU A 150 -4.20 22.07 16.85
CA GLU A 150 -5.41 22.91 16.94
C GLU A 150 -5.85 23.20 18.39
N PHE A 151 -5.12 22.66 19.36
CA PHE A 151 -5.24 22.95 20.79
C PHE A 151 -4.04 23.77 21.25
N ASP A 152 -4.20 24.54 22.32
CA ASP A 152 -3.12 25.37 22.84
C ASP A 152 -2.12 24.60 23.72
N LYS A 153 -0.96 25.21 23.92
CA LYS A 153 0.14 24.67 24.75
C LYS A 153 -0.26 24.54 26.22
N GLU A 154 -1.17 25.37 26.73
CA GLU A 154 -1.62 25.33 28.13
C GLU A 154 -2.46 24.08 28.40
N TYR A 155 -3.37 23.76 27.49
CA TYR A 155 -4.16 22.53 27.52
C TYR A 155 -3.26 21.29 27.44
N PHE A 156 -2.29 21.28 26.54
CA PHE A 156 -1.35 20.16 26.44
C PHE A 156 -0.51 19.97 27.73
N ASN A 157 -0.05 21.06 28.34
CA ASN A 157 0.63 21.00 29.63
C ASN A 157 -0.28 20.46 30.76
N THR A 158 -1.58 20.73 30.68
CA THR A 158 -2.57 20.16 31.61
C THR A 158 -2.64 18.64 31.43
N LEU A 159 -2.75 18.14 30.19
CA LEU A 159 -2.74 16.70 29.90
C LEU A 159 -1.43 16.02 30.36
N LEU A 160 -0.27 16.66 30.14
CA LEU A 160 1.01 16.17 30.63
C LEU A 160 1.00 16.03 32.16
N ALA A 161 0.52 17.04 32.89
CA ALA A 161 0.48 17.03 34.34
C ALA A 161 -0.53 16.03 34.92
N GLU A 162 -1.73 15.93 34.34
CA GLU A 162 -2.79 15.02 34.78
C GLU A 162 -2.40 13.55 34.63
N THR A 163 -1.59 13.23 33.60
CA THR A 163 -1.17 11.87 33.29
C THR A 163 0.24 11.55 33.78
N ASP A 164 0.91 12.45 34.52
CA ASP A 164 2.33 12.33 34.91
C ASP A 164 3.27 12.02 33.72
N THR A 165 2.93 12.57 32.55
CA THR A 165 3.70 12.40 31.32
C THR A 165 4.82 13.43 31.25
N LYS A 166 6.02 12.99 30.88
CA LYS A 166 7.20 13.86 30.73
C LYS A 166 7.48 14.14 29.27
N LEU A 167 7.88 15.37 28.99
CA LEU A 167 8.33 15.85 27.69
C LEU A 167 9.38 16.94 27.88
N SER A 168 10.45 16.92 27.09
CA SER A 168 11.51 17.93 27.08
C SER A 168 11.01 19.28 26.57
N ASP A 169 11.69 20.35 26.98
CA ASP A 169 11.36 21.70 26.51
C ASP A 169 11.57 21.82 24.99
N GLU A 170 12.60 21.14 24.45
CA GLU A 170 12.89 21.10 23.02
C GLU A 170 11.79 20.38 22.23
N ALA A 171 11.31 19.22 22.70
CA ALA A 171 10.21 18.51 22.06
C ALA A 171 8.89 19.30 22.17
N LEU A 172 8.65 19.97 23.30
CA LEU A 172 7.49 20.84 23.49
C LEU A 172 7.55 22.07 22.56
N GLU A 173 8.74 22.66 22.37
CA GLU A 173 8.96 23.73 21.39
C GLU A 173 8.75 23.22 19.96
N ALA A 174 9.28 22.04 19.63
CA ALA A 174 9.10 21.42 18.33
C ALA A 174 7.62 21.18 17.96
N ILE A 175 6.75 20.87 18.93
CA ILE A 175 5.31 20.71 18.68
C ILE A 175 4.64 22.06 18.37
N PHE A 176 4.98 23.13 19.10
CA PHE A 176 4.16 24.36 19.12
C PHE A 176 4.77 25.58 18.40
N ASP A 177 6.09 25.69 18.21
CA ASP A 177 6.68 26.81 17.46
C ASP A 177 6.67 26.49 15.97
N PRO A 178 5.85 27.16 15.12
CA PRO A 178 5.77 26.85 13.70
C PRO A 178 7.08 27.08 12.91
N ASN A 179 8.05 27.81 13.47
CA ASN A 179 9.32 28.13 12.82
C ASN A 179 10.42 27.10 13.09
N VAL A 180 10.28 26.29 14.15
CA VAL A 180 11.23 25.23 14.49
C VAL A 180 10.93 24.01 13.64
N ASP A 181 11.94 23.50 12.92
CA ASP A 181 11.86 22.22 12.20
C ASP A 181 10.60 22.09 11.32
N ALA A 182 10.26 23.17 10.61
CA ALA A 182 8.98 23.32 9.92
C ALA A 182 8.74 22.31 8.78
N LYS A 183 9.78 21.62 8.31
CA LYS A 183 9.69 20.65 7.21
C LYS A 183 10.54 19.41 7.49
N GLY A 184 9.94 18.23 7.38
CA GLY A 184 10.62 16.93 7.55
C GLY A 184 11.71 16.73 6.51
N VAL A 185 11.37 16.96 5.23
CA VAL A 185 12.30 16.95 4.09
C VAL A 185 12.10 18.22 3.29
N ASN A 186 13.17 18.99 3.12
CA ASN A 186 13.21 20.23 2.36
C ASN A 186 14.04 20.08 1.09
N LEU A 187 13.42 20.40 -0.05
CA LEU A 187 14.06 20.42 -1.37
C LEU A 187 14.32 21.84 -1.89
N ASP A 188 13.98 22.87 -1.10
CA ASP A 188 14.31 24.26 -1.43
C ASP A 188 15.80 24.53 -1.18
N ALA A 189 16.57 24.53 -2.28
CA ALA A 189 18.00 24.79 -2.27
C ALA A 189 18.39 26.14 -1.64
N SER A 190 17.50 27.15 -1.66
CA SER A 190 17.80 28.46 -1.08
C SER A 190 17.88 28.44 0.45
N LYS A 191 17.25 27.45 1.09
CA LYS A 191 17.26 27.24 2.54
C LYS A 191 18.33 26.25 3.00
N GLY A 192 19.00 25.59 2.05
CA GLY A 192 19.78 24.37 2.32
C GLY A 192 18.85 23.17 2.47
N ILE A 193 19.18 22.07 1.81
CA ILE A 193 18.36 20.85 1.82
C ILE A 193 18.65 19.98 3.05
N ILE A 194 19.88 19.97 3.58
CA ILE A 194 20.19 19.30 4.85
C ILE A 194 19.72 20.20 6.00
N LYS A 195 20.22 21.44 6.05
CA LYS A 195 19.91 22.37 7.15
C LYS A 195 18.41 22.68 7.26
N GLY A 196 17.72 22.73 6.13
CA GLY A 196 16.28 23.01 6.09
C GLY A 196 15.38 21.79 6.32
N SER A 197 15.94 20.59 6.48
CA SER A 197 15.20 19.35 6.76
C SER A 197 15.31 18.97 8.23
N ALA A 198 14.18 18.55 8.81
CA ALA A 198 14.14 18.04 10.18
C ALA A 198 14.55 16.55 10.28
N ASN A 199 14.57 15.81 9.17
CA ASN A 199 14.96 14.39 9.19
C ASN A 199 16.28 14.15 9.93
N ASN A 200 16.37 13.01 10.61
CA ASN A 200 17.43 12.74 11.59
C ASN A 200 18.65 12.03 10.98
N PHE A 201 18.83 12.18 9.67
CA PHE A 201 19.88 11.51 8.90
C PHE A 201 21.25 12.19 9.01
N TYR A 202 21.25 13.47 9.37
CA TYR A 202 22.44 14.30 9.51
C TYR A 202 22.49 14.93 10.90
N GLY A 203 23.63 14.81 11.56
CA GLY A 203 23.90 15.45 12.83
C GLY A 203 24.08 16.96 12.71
N GLU A 204 24.09 17.63 13.85
CA GLU A 204 24.29 19.08 13.94
C GLU A 204 25.62 19.49 13.27
N GLY A 205 25.58 20.58 12.50
CA GLY A 205 26.75 21.14 11.82
C GLY A 205 27.13 20.44 10.50
N VAL A 206 26.54 19.30 10.16
CA VAL A 206 26.76 18.66 8.86
C VAL A 206 26.12 19.51 7.74
N THR A 207 26.88 19.75 6.67
CA THR A 207 26.42 20.54 5.52
C THR A 207 26.45 19.73 4.24
N GLU A 208 25.69 20.16 3.23
CA GLU A 208 25.60 19.51 1.92
C GLU A 208 26.98 19.35 1.28
N LYS A 209 27.79 20.40 1.35
CA LYS A 209 29.14 20.43 0.80
C LYS A 209 30.03 19.39 1.47
N MET A 210 29.96 19.24 2.79
CA MET A 210 30.78 18.26 3.51
C MET A 210 30.39 16.84 3.08
N VAL A 211 29.09 16.56 2.94
CA VAL A 211 28.58 15.26 2.48
C VAL A 211 29.01 14.97 1.05
N ASP A 212 28.91 15.94 0.15
CA ASP A 212 29.34 15.79 -1.25
C ASP A 212 30.86 15.52 -1.35
N GLU A 213 31.66 16.28 -0.59
CA GLU A 213 33.12 16.07 -0.54
C GLU A 213 33.51 14.74 0.10
N TYR A 214 32.72 14.24 1.06
CA TYR A 214 32.95 12.94 1.68
C TYR A 214 32.74 11.81 0.66
N TYR A 215 31.56 11.75 0.01
CA TYR A 215 31.28 10.68 -0.94
C TYR A 215 32.10 10.77 -2.23
N ALA A 216 32.47 11.97 -2.67
CA ALA A 216 33.37 12.14 -3.81
C ALA A 216 34.77 11.53 -3.57
N LYS A 217 35.21 11.39 -2.30
CA LYS A 217 36.51 10.79 -1.95
C LYS A 217 36.47 9.27 -1.87
N ILE A 218 35.34 8.69 -1.45
CA ILE A 218 35.24 7.25 -1.17
C ILE A 218 34.57 6.44 -2.30
N LYS A 219 33.80 7.10 -3.17
CA LYS A 219 33.20 6.45 -4.35
C LYS A 219 34.28 6.14 -5.37
N ASP A 220 34.37 4.89 -5.81
CA ASP A 220 35.17 4.51 -6.97
C ASP A 220 34.32 4.59 -8.24
N PRO A 221 34.57 5.54 -9.16
CA PRO A 221 33.81 5.66 -10.40
C PRO A 221 34.03 4.49 -11.38
N ASN A 222 35.01 3.62 -11.13
CA ASN A 222 35.32 2.47 -11.98
C ASN A 222 34.77 1.15 -11.41
N ASP A 223 34.21 1.16 -10.20
CA ASP A 223 33.55 -0.01 -9.64
C ASP A 223 32.27 -0.28 -10.43
N LYS A 224 32.17 -1.50 -10.96
CA LYS A 224 31.00 -1.95 -11.74
C LYS A 224 29.91 -2.53 -10.85
N THR A 225 30.25 -2.87 -9.61
CA THR A 225 29.35 -3.43 -8.60
C THR A 225 29.42 -2.58 -7.33
N PRO A 226 29.17 -1.25 -7.41
CA PRO A 226 29.33 -0.37 -6.26
C PRO A 226 28.30 -0.70 -5.18
N ILE A 227 28.73 -0.65 -3.93
CA ILE A 227 27.83 -0.69 -2.78
C ILE A 227 26.94 0.55 -2.72
N SER A 228 25.82 0.43 -2.02
CA SER A 228 24.91 1.56 -1.75
C SER A 228 25.46 2.48 -0.65
N TYR A 229 26.49 3.27 -0.96
CA TYR A 229 27.18 4.14 0.01
C TYR A 229 26.22 4.96 0.88
N GLY A 230 26.38 4.86 2.21
CA GLY A 230 25.60 5.65 3.18
C GLY A 230 24.18 5.19 3.45
N LEU A 231 23.71 4.10 2.81
CA LEU A 231 22.33 3.62 2.88
C LEU A 231 21.82 3.43 4.33
N ASN A 232 22.66 2.87 5.20
CA ASN A 232 22.29 2.45 6.56
C ASN A 232 23.07 3.18 7.67
N SER A 233 23.21 4.50 7.57
CA SER A 233 23.95 5.25 8.58
C SER A 233 23.43 6.67 8.80
N LYS A 234 23.61 7.17 10.03
CA LYS A 234 23.52 8.61 10.31
C LYS A 234 24.89 9.24 10.11
N MET A 235 24.95 10.37 9.41
CA MET A 235 26.22 11.11 9.29
C MET A 235 26.32 12.17 10.37
N ILE A 236 27.41 12.18 11.13
CA ILE A 236 27.65 13.16 12.20
C ILE A 236 29.02 13.83 12.04
N LEU A 237 29.23 14.91 12.80
CA LEU A 237 30.58 15.39 13.10
C LEU A 237 31.04 14.72 14.40
N ASN A 238 32.19 14.06 14.37
CA ASN A 238 32.80 13.48 15.56
C ASN A 238 33.47 14.56 16.43
N ASP A 239 34.04 14.17 17.57
CA ASP A 239 34.69 15.09 18.52
C ASP A 239 35.85 15.90 17.92
N ASN A 240 36.42 15.44 16.79
CA ASN A 240 37.49 16.13 16.06
C ASN A 240 36.95 17.08 14.96
N GLY A 241 35.63 17.13 14.77
CA GLY A 241 34.98 17.90 13.70
C GLY A 241 35.06 17.26 12.32
N GLU A 242 35.36 15.97 12.25
CA GLU A 242 35.41 15.19 11.00
C GLU A 242 34.09 14.45 10.78
N LEU A 243 33.73 14.21 9.52
CA LEU A 243 32.52 13.44 9.19
C LEU A 243 32.71 11.96 9.50
N GLU A 244 31.70 11.39 10.16
CA GLU A 244 31.62 9.98 10.54
C GLU A 244 30.24 9.41 10.23
N GLU A 245 30.19 8.20 9.66
CA GLU A 245 28.97 7.43 9.49
C GLU A 245 28.73 6.53 10.71
N VAL A 246 27.68 6.82 11.47
CA VAL A 246 27.17 5.96 12.55
C VAL A 246 26.25 4.92 11.94
N THR A 247 26.80 3.74 11.66
CA THR A 247 26.08 2.63 11.05
C THR A 247 24.94 2.11 11.95
N TRP A 248 23.80 1.80 11.32
CA TRP A 248 22.65 1.17 11.94
C TRP A 248 22.82 -0.35 11.93
N LYS A 249 23.03 -0.93 13.11
CA LYS A 249 23.30 -2.36 13.30
C LYS A 249 23.11 -2.80 14.74
N ILE A 250 23.09 -4.11 14.97
CA ILE A 250 23.14 -4.69 16.31
C ILE A 250 24.42 -4.24 17.03
N GLY A 251 24.27 -3.86 18.30
CA GLY A 251 25.34 -3.22 19.08
C GLY A 251 25.71 -1.79 18.66
N GLY A 252 25.03 -1.22 17.67
CA GLY A 252 25.19 0.17 17.21
C GLY A 252 23.90 0.99 17.36
N MET A 253 23.75 2.02 16.52
CA MET A 253 22.51 2.80 16.45
C MET A 253 21.35 1.88 15.99
N TYR A 254 20.19 2.01 16.65
CA TYR A 254 19.03 1.13 16.52
C TYR A 254 19.20 -0.33 16.97
N GLY A 255 20.34 -0.68 17.56
CA GLY A 255 20.66 -2.04 18.01
C GLY A 255 19.54 -2.77 18.76
N PRO A 256 18.90 -2.19 19.80
CA PRO A 256 17.84 -2.87 20.55
C PRO A 256 16.64 -3.30 19.71
N ALA A 257 16.23 -2.49 18.72
CA ALA A 257 15.17 -2.86 17.79
C ALA A 257 15.67 -3.92 16.80
N LEU A 258 16.87 -3.73 16.23
CA LEU A 258 17.44 -4.67 15.27
C LEU A 258 17.75 -6.05 15.85
N GLU A 259 18.04 -6.17 17.15
CA GLU A 259 18.14 -7.44 17.85
C GLU A 259 16.81 -8.22 17.85
N LYS A 260 15.68 -7.51 18.00
CA LYS A 260 14.34 -8.10 17.91
C LYS A 260 13.98 -8.47 16.48
N VAL A 261 14.31 -7.61 15.52
CA VAL A 261 14.15 -7.90 14.08
C VAL A 261 14.91 -9.20 13.73
N ALA A 262 16.21 -9.27 14.06
CA ALA A 262 17.05 -10.42 13.78
C ALA A 262 16.54 -11.70 14.46
N TYR A 263 16.13 -11.64 15.72
CA TYR A 263 15.54 -12.79 16.42
C TYR A 263 14.35 -13.40 15.65
N TRP A 264 13.44 -12.55 15.16
CA TRP A 264 12.28 -13.03 14.41
C TRP A 264 12.65 -13.52 13.00
N LEU A 265 13.64 -12.92 12.35
CA LEU A 265 14.17 -13.41 11.07
C LEU A 265 14.87 -14.77 11.22
N GLU A 266 15.55 -15.03 12.34
CA GLU A 266 16.09 -16.35 12.65
C GLU A 266 14.98 -17.38 12.82
N LYS A 267 13.88 -17.02 13.49
CA LYS A 267 12.67 -17.86 13.57
C LYS A 267 12.02 -18.11 12.21
N ALA A 268 11.93 -17.10 11.36
CA ALA A 268 11.48 -17.25 9.98
C ALA A 268 12.37 -18.25 9.22
N ALA A 269 13.70 -18.19 9.39
CA ALA A 269 14.63 -19.07 8.72
C ALA A 269 14.50 -20.56 9.13
N GLU A 270 13.99 -20.84 10.34
CA GLU A 270 13.71 -22.21 10.81
C GLU A 270 12.54 -22.87 10.04
N VAL A 271 11.62 -22.07 9.50
CA VAL A 271 10.40 -22.51 8.80
C VAL A 271 10.32 -22.02 7.35
N ALA A 272 11.45 -21.61 6.78
CA ALA A 272 11.55 -21.17 5.39
C ALA A 272 11.09 -22.27 4.42
N GLU A 273 10.42 -21.86 3.34
CA GLU A 273 9.81 -22.77 2.36
C GLU A 273 10.84 -23.55 1.55
N ASN A 274 12.04 -22.98 1.40
CA ASN A 274 13.14 -23.58 0.65
C ASN A 274 14.50 -23.03 1.11
N ASP A 275 15.57 -23.67 0.62
CA ASP A 275 16.95 -23.37 1.00
C ASP A 275 17.38 -21.97 0.57
N ALA A 276 16.98 -21.51 -0.63
CA ALA A 276 17.32 -20.19 -1.13
C ALA A 276 16.71 -19.06 -0.26
N GLN A 277 15.43 -19.18 0.10
CA GLN A 277 14.75 -18.25 1.01
C GLN A 277 15.42 -18.25 2.40
N ARG A 278 15.75 -19.44 2.92
CA ARG A 278 16.45 -19.57 4.21
C ARG A 278 17.83 -18.90 4.20
N ASP A 279 18.58 -19.05 3.13
CA ASP A 279 19.92 -18.48 3.00
C ASP A 279 19.85 -16.95 2.84
N ALA A 280 18.85 -16.43 2.10
CA ALA A 280 18.56 -15.00 2.05
C ALA A 280 18.22 -14.42 3.43
N LEU A 281 17.34 -15.09 4.21
CA LEU A 281 17.01 -14.67 5.58
C LEU A 281 18.25 -14.60 6.48
N LYS A 282 19.14 -15.58 6.39
CA LYS A 282 20.40 -15.59 7.17
C LYS A 282 21.36 -14.48 6.75
N LEU A 283 21.43 -14.16 5.46
CA LEU A 283 22.22 -13.02 4.97
C LEU A 283 21.65 -11.70 5.47
N LEU A 284 20.32 -11.56 5.54
CA LEU A 284 19.69 -10.38 6.12
C LEU A 284 19.99 -10.24 7.62
N VAL A 285 19.93 -11.33 8.38
CA VAL A 285 20.36 -11.34 9.80
C VAL A 285 21.81 -10.91 9.92
N LYS A 286 22.71 -11.49 9.12
CA LYS A 286 24.13 -11.11 9.09
C LYS A 286 24.31 -9.62 8.78
N TYR A 287 23.58 -9.07 7.83
CA TYR A 287 23.61 -7.64 7.52
C TYR A 287 23.23 -6.78 8.74
N TYR A 288 22.19 -7.15 9.49
CA TYR A 288 21.85 -6.42 10.72
C TYR A 288 22.90 -6.57 11.83
N GLU A 289 23.61 -7.68 11.90
CA GLU A 289 24.73 -7.87 12.83
C GLU A 289 25.96 -7.02 12.46
N THR A 290 26.34 -7.01 11.17
CA THR A 290 27.59 -6.40 10.71
C THR A 290 27.43 -4.92 10.37
N GLY A 291 26.28 -4.55 9.81
CA GLY A 291 26.01 -3.28 9.16
C GLY A 291 26.74 -3.09 7.82
N ASP A 292 27.38 -4.13 7.27
CA ASP A 292 28.18 -4.04 6.04
C ASP A 292 27.28 -4.02 4.80
N LEU A 293 27.43 -2.99 3.97
CA LEU A 293 26.67 -2.85 2.72
C LEU A 293 27.01 -3.92 1.67
N LYS A 294 28.13 -4.63 1.81
CA LYS A 294 28.40 -5.83 0.99
C LYS A 294 27.54 -7.02 1.42
N ASP A 295 27.22 -7.13 2.71
CA ASP A 295 26.27 -8.14 3.19
C ASP A 295 24.86 -7.79 2.71
N TRP A 296 24.52 -6.50 2.62
CA TRP A 296 23.28 -6.02 1.99
C TRP A 296 23.17 -6.39 0.51
N ASP A 297 24.23 -6.17 -0.27
CA ASP A 297 24.24 -6.55 -1.69
C ASP A 297 24.17 -8.07 -1.85
N ALA A 298 24.88 -8.84 -1.01
CA ALA A 298 24.81 -10.30 -1.00
C ALA A 298 23.41 -10.81 -0.66
N TYR A 299 22.76 -10.22 0.35
CA TYR A 299 21.35 -10.49 0.66
C TYR A 299 20.45 -10.15 -0.53
N SER A 300 20.63 -8.98 -1.14
CA SER A 300 19.80 -8.50 -2.25
C SER A 300 19.86 -9.44 -3.46
N ILE A 301 21.06 -9.95 -3.80
CA ILE A 301 21.25 -10.96 -4.84
C ILE A 301 20.53 -12.25 -4.48
N ALA A 302 20.78 -12.79 -3.28
CA ALA A 302 20.15 -14.03 -2.83
C ALA A 302 18.62 -13.93 -2.80
N TRP A 303 18.10 -12.77 -2.40
CA TRP A 303 16.66 -12.50 -2.37
C TRP A 303 16.06 -12.42 -3.78
N VAL A 304 16.69 -11.74 -4.73
CA VAL A 304 16.21 -11.69 -6.13
C VAL A 304 16.16 -13.08 -6.75
N GLU A 305 17.19 -13.89 -6.50
CA GLU A 305 17.31 -15.25 -7.06
C GLU A 305 16.35 -16.26 -6.41
N ALA A 306 15.97 -16.03 -5.14
CA ALA A 306 14.95 -16.82 -4.43
C ALA A 306 13.53 -16.52 -4.95
N THR A 307 13.17 -17.16 -6.06
CA THR A 307 11.90 -16.92 -6.78
C THR A 307 10.78 -17.92 -6.47
N ASP A 308 11.14 -19.07 -5.89
CA ASP A 308 10.24 -20.14 -5.45
C ASP A 308 9.67 -19.87 -4.05
N GLY A 309 8.45 -20.34 -3.80
CA GLY A 309 7.72 -20.15 -2.53
C GLY A 309 6.43 -19.34 -2.72
N ASP A 310 5.54 -19.43 -1.73
CA ASP A 310 4.29 -18.68 -1.70
C ASP A 310 4.40 -17.43 -0.81
N ILE A 311 5.42 -17.31 0.05
CA ILE A 311 5.65 -16.15 0.91
C ILE A 311 6.95 -15.45 0.49
N ASP A 312 6.90 -14.13 0.42
CA ASP A 312 8.07 -13.27 0.20
C ASP A 312 8.00 -12.08 1.16
N TYR A 313 9.08 -11.31 1.25
CA TYR A 313 9.18 -10.19 2.17
C TYR A 313 10.15 -9.12 1.67
N ILE A 314 9.89 -7.89 2.10
CA ILE A 314 10.83 -6.78 2.10
C ILE A 314 11.05 -6.45 3.57
N ASN A 315 12.29 -6.40 4.04
CA ASN A 315 12.64 -5.98 5.40
C ASN A 315 14.06 -5.41 5.37
N GLY A 316 14.23 -4.12 5.64
CA GLY A 316 15.50 -3.44 5.41
C GLY A 316 15.43 -1.92 5.51
N PHE A 317 16.54 -1.28 5.16
CA PHE A 317 16.59 0.14 4.84
C PHE A 317 16.52 0.26 3.31
N ILE A 318 15.34 0.59 2.79
CA ILE A 318 15.00 0.35 1.38
C ILE A 318 15.05 1.63 0.53
N GLU A 319 14.16 2.58 0.81
CA GLU A 319 13.94 3.75 -0.02
C GLU A 319 14.59 5.02 0.55
N VAL A 320 15.16 5.85 -0.31
CA VAL A 320 15.93 7.05 0.11
C VAL A 320 15.12 8.35 0.08
N TYR A 321 13.79 8.28 -0.09
CA TYR A 321 12.93 9.46 -0.23
C TYR A 321 12.88 10.33 1.04
N GLY A 322 13.12 9.72 2.21
CA GLY A 322 13.20 10.44 3.47
C GLY A 322 14.45 11.32 3.60
N ASP A 323 15.50 11.03 2.83
CA ASP A 323 16.76 11.78 2.85
C ASP A 323 16.75 12.89 1.77
N ALA A 324 16.95 14.13 2.21
CA ALA A 324 17.02 15.29 1.31
C ALA A 324 18.15 15.20 0.27
N LYS A 325 19.20 14.42 0.53
CA LYS A 325 20.30 14.13 -0.42
C LYS A 325 20.16 12.78 -1.12
N GLY A 326 19.24 11.92 -0.69
CA GLY A 326 18.97 10.62 -1.31
C GLY A 326 20.08 9.57 -1.13
N TYR A 327 20.82 9.60 -0.01
CA TYR A 327 21.82 8.59 0.33
C TYR A 327 21.31 7.55 1.33
N ARG A 328 20.52 7.97 2.31
CA ARG A 328 20.09 7.18 3.47
C ARG A 328 18.69 6.68 3.29
N ALA A 329 18.48 5.41 3.58
CA ALA A 329 17.18 4.78 3.39
C ALA A 329 16.37 4.67 4.68
N THR A 330 15.05 4.75 4.54
CA THR A 330 14.09 4.54 5.61
C THR A 330 13.90 3.05 5.89
N TYR A 331 13.66 2.69 7.15
CA TYR A 331 13.30 1.33 7.53
C TYR A 331 11.89 1.01 7.00
N GLU A 332 11.74 -0.12 6.31
CA GLU A 332 10.50 -0.54 5.68
C GLU A 332 10.33 -2.05 5.81
N THR A 333 9.07 -2.50 5.96
CA THR A 333 8.72 -3.91 5.81
C THR A 333 7.39 -4.09 5.09
N ILE A 334 7.37 -5.04 4.14
CA ILE A 334 6.16 -5.55 3.49
C ILE A 334 6.26 -7.08 3.49
N VAL A 335 5.40 -7.76 4.24
CA VAL A 335 5.27 -9.22 4.20
C VAL A 335 4.16 -9.56 3.23
N GLN A 336 4.45 -10.42 2.26
CA GLN A 336 3.54 -10.68 1.15
C GLN A 336 3.39 -12.16 0.86
N MET A 337 2.20 -12.54 0.44
CA MET A 337 1.85 -13.88 0.00
C MET A 337 1.44 -13.83 -1.46
N LYS A 338 1.80 -14.85 -2.23
CA LYS A 338 1.31 -15.05 -3.58
C LYS A 338 -0.23 -14.96 -3.62
N ASP A 339 -0.76 -14.20 -4.57
CA ASP A 339 -2.18 -14.29 -4.87
C ASP A 339 -2.43 -15.58 -5.66
N PHE A 340 -2.97 -16.59 -5.01
CA PHE A 340 -3.23 -17.90 -5.63
C PHE A 340 -4.21 -17.80 -6.81
N GLU A 341 -5.25 -16.96 -6.72
CA GLU A 341 -6.23 -16.81 -7.79
C GLU A 341 -5.62 -16.09 -8.99
N ALA A 342 -4.96 -14.95 -8.75
CA ALA A 342 -4.29 -14.20 -9.81
C ALA A 342 -3.17 -15.02 -10.45
N SER A 343 -2.42 -15.80 -9.66
CA SER A 343 -1.36 -16.66 -10.19
C SER A 343 -1.89 -17.79 -11.06
N GLU A 344 -3.01 -18.42 -10.70
CA GLU A 344 -3.68 -19.42 -11.54
C GLU A 344 -4.13 -18.79 -12.86
N GLN A 345 -4.72 -17.59 -12.82
CA GLN A 345 -5.12 -16.84 -14.01
C GLN A 345 -3.92 -16.51 -14.90
N MET A 346 -2.86 -15.94 -14.31
CA MET A 346 -1.64 -15.56 -15.02
C MET A 346 -0.95 -16.76 -15.68
N LYS A 347 -0.93 -17.92 -15.02
CA LYS A 347 -0.37 -19.14 -15.60
C LYS A 347 -1.13 -19.56 -16.87
N VAL A 348 -2.45 -19.56 -16.82
CA VAL A 348 -3.28 -19.86 -18.00
C VAL A 348 -3.04 -18.84 -19.11
N LEU A 349 -2.90 -17.55 -18.78
CA LEU A 349 -2.57 -16.51 -19.76
C LEU A 349 -1.18 -16.71 -20.38
N GLU A 350 -0.17 -17.04 -19.58
CA GLU A 350 1.20 -17.27 -20.03
C GLU A 350 1.29 -18.49 -20.96
N GLU A 351 0.65 -19.61 -20.59
CA GLU A 351 0.58 -20.84 -21.40
C GLU A 351 -0.08 -20.59 -22.77
N ASN A 352 -0.96 -19.58 -22.84
CA ASN A 352 -1.72 -19.23 -24.05
C ASN A 352 -1.30 -17.88 -24.65
N VAL A 353 -0.18 -17.29 -24.22
CA VAL A 353 0.21 -15.90 -24.59
C VAL A 353 0.34 -15.72 -26.10
N GLN A 354 0.80 -16.75 -26.80
CA GLN A 354 0.91 -16.72 -28.27
C GLN A 354 -0.46 -16.62 -28.96
N TRP A 355 -1.50 -17.27 -28.39
CA TRP A 355 -2.85 -17.16 -28.95
C TRP A 355 -3.35 -15.71 -28.93
N PHE A 356 -3.10 -14.99 -27.84
CA PHE A 356 -3.46 -13.58 -27.73
C PHE A 356 -2.69 -12.71 -28.74
N GLU A 357 -1.40 -12.95 -28.95
CA GLU A 357 -0.62 -12.24 -29.99
C GLU A 357 -1.19 -12.47 -31.39
N ASP A 358 -1.44 -13.74 -31.74
CA ASP A 358 -1.92 -14.13 -33.06
C ASP A 358 -3.31 -13.56 -33.36
N ASN A 359 -4.17 -13.48 -32.34
CA ASN A 359 -5.56 -13.01 -32.42
C ASN A 359 -5.74 -11.54 -32.02
N SER A 360 -4.65 -10.81 -31.78
CA SER A 360 -4.68 -9.38 -31.53
C SER A 360 -5.09 -8.59 -32.78
N SER A 361 -5.71 -7.42 -32.58
CA SER A 361 -6.13 -6.50 -33.64
C SER A 361 -4.97 -5.73 -34.30
N ILE A 362 -3.76 -5.86 -33.74
CA ILE A 362 -2.55 -5.20 -34.26
C ILE A 362 -2.16 -5.71 -35.65
N MET A 363 -1.31 -4.96 -36.34
CA MET A 363 -0.85 -5.34 -37.69
C MET A 363 0.02 -6.60 -37.64
N ASP A 364 -0.10 -7.49 -38.63
CA ASP A 364 0.64 -8.76 -38.64
C ASP A 364 2.16 -8.57 -38.61
N GLU A 365 2.69 -7.52 -39.26
CA GLU A 365 4.11 -7.15 -39.21
C GLU A 365 4.59 -6.71 -37.80
N HIS A 366 3.69 -6.23 -36.96
CA HIS A 366 3.97 -5.85 -35.58
C HIS A 366 3.76 -6.99 -34.59
N LYS A 367 3.28 -8.17 -35.02
CA LYS A 367 3.16 -9.36 -34.17
C LYS A 367 4.48 -10.09 -34.04
N LYS A 368 4.77 -10.57 -32.83
CA LYS A 368 5.89 -11.46 -32.54
C LYS A 368 5.56 -12.89 -32.98
N ALA A 369 6.50 -13.50 -33.70
CA ALA A 369 6.38 -14.91 -34.08
C ALA A 369 6.46 -15.88 -32.88
N ASN A 370 7.14 -15.46 -31.80
CA ASN A 370 7.22 -16.21 -30.54
C ASN A 370 7.18 -15.21 -29.37
N VAL A 371 6.08 -15.20 -28.64
CA VAL A 371 5.91 -14.40 -27.43
C VAL A 371 6.33 -15.22 -26.21
N LYS A 372 7.02 -14.57 -25.28
CA LYS A 372 7.18 -15.05 -23.91
C LYS A 372 6.41 -14.10 -23.01
N GLY A 373 5.61 -14.63 -22.09
CA GLY A 373 4.92 -13.82 -21.10
C GLY A 373 5.92 -13.05 -20.23
N VAL A 374 5.47 -11.92 -19.68
CA VAL A 374 6.23 -11.20 -18.65
C VAL A 374 5.92 -11.86 -17.31
N THR A 375 6.96 -12.22 -16.55
CA THR A 375 6.80 -12.71 -15.19
C THR A 375 6.48 -11.53 -14.27
N TYR A 376 5.20 -11.32 -13.98
CA TYR A 376 4.70 -10.33 -13.05
C TYR A 376 4.01 -11.05 -11.89
N LYS A 377 4.23 -10.60 -10.64
CA LYS A 377 3.60 -11.22 -9.46
C LYS A 377 2.60 -10.25 -8.85
N VAL A 378 1.32 -10.64 -8.83
CA VAL A 378 0.33 -10.04 -7.93
C VAL A 378 0.39 -10.78 -6.60
N VAL A 379 0.45 -10.03 -5.51
CA VAL A 379 0.60 -10.56 -4.15
C VAL A 379 -0.44 -9.95 -3.22
N ASN A 380 -0.76 -10.65 -2.15
CA ASN A 380 -1.54 -10.19 -1.01
C ASN A 380 -0.59 -9.78 0.12
N VAL A 381 -0.69 -8.53 0.56
CA VAL A 381 -0.02 -8.04 1.77
C VAL A 381 -0.59 -8.76 2.99
N ILE A 382 0.31 -9.26 3.84
CA ILE A 382 -0.01 -9.88 5.12
C ILE A 382 0.14 -8.88 6.28
N GLY A 383 1.20 -8.07 6.25
CA GLY A 383 1.48 -7.06 7.26
C GLY A 383 2.64 -6.16 6.86
N GLU A 384 2.57 -4.89 7.27
CA GLU A 384 3.51 -3.83 6.91
C GLU A 384 4.04 -3.09 8.14
N ALA A 385 5.25 -2.54 8.04
CA ALA A 385 5.84 -1.70 9.09
C ALA A 385 6.81 -0.67 8.47
N GLY A 386 7.25 0.29 9.29
CA GLY A 386 8.17 1.32 8.83
C GLY A 386 7.52 2.25 7.81
N ASP A 387 8.26 2.61 6.77
CA ASP A 387 7.81 3.58 5.75
C ASP A 387 6.67 3.06 4.85
N ALA A 388 6.35 1.75 4.89
CA ALA A 388 5.20 1.15 4.21
C ALA A 388 3.92 1.17 5.03
N SER A 389 3.92 1.64 6.28
CA SER A 389 2.73 1.62 7.14
C SER A 389 2.64 2.86 8.03
N PRO A 390 1.45 3.47 8.21
CA PRO A 390 0.16 3.08 7.61
C PRO A 390 -0.02 3.45 6.13
N SER A 391 0.79 4.37 5.59
CA SER A 391 0.70 4.80 4.19
C SER A 391 1.55 3.91 3.29
N THR A 392 0.94 2.94 2.61
CA THR A 392 1.63 1.94 1.76
C THR A 392 1.62 2.31 0.26
N PRO A 393 2.64 1.90 -0.52
CA PRO A 393 2.54 1.87 -1.99
C PRO A 393 1.47 0.88 -2.48
N ILE A 394 1.23 0.83 -3.79
CA ILE A 394 0.37 -0.19 -4.43
C ILE A 394 1.17 -1.22 -5.25
N GLY A 395 2.47 -1.02 -5.33
CA GLY A 395 3.42 -1.89 -6.02
C GLY A 395 4.85 -1.43 -5.76
N VAL A 396 5.78 -2.37 -5.85
CA VAL A 396 7.20 -2.17 -5.51
C VAL A 396 8.09 -2.92 -6.51
N ASN A 397 9.29 -2.40 -6.75
CA ASN A 397 10.23 -2.97 -7.73
C ASN A 397 11.68 -2.90 -7.22
N LEU A 398 12.17 -4.01 -6.66
CA LEU A 398 13.41 -4.07 -5.90
C LEU A 398 14.38 -5.14 -6.44
N PRO A 399 15.69 -5.06 -6.12
CA PRO A 399 16.35 -4.05 -5.29
C PRO A 399 16.59 -2.73 -6.06
N ASN A 400 17.06 -1.71 -5.34
CA ASN A 400 17.37 -0.39 -5.90
C ASN A 400 18.75 -0.31 -6.58
N ALA A 401 19.67 -1.23 -6.30
CA ALA A 401 21.01 -1.22 -6.91
C ALA A 401 20.96 -1.62 -8.39
N ASP A 402 21.22 -0.65 -9.29
CA ASP A 402 21.13 -0.83 -10.74
C ASP A 402 21.96 -2.00 -11.29
N TRP A 403 23.16 -2.21 -10.74
CA TRP A 403 24.04 -3.30 -11.20
C TRP A 403 23.48 -4.68 -10.84
N ILE A 404 22.88 -4.83 -9.65
CA ILE A 404 22.20 -6.07 -9.25
C ILE A 404 21.00 -6.32 -10.18
N ARG A 405 20.22 -5.27 -10.46
CA ARG A 405 19.09 -5.36 -11.40
C ARG A 405 19.54 -5.80 -12.79
N ALA A 406 20.67 -5.27 -13.26
CA ALA A 406 21.21 -5.57 -14.58
C ALA A 406 21.78 -6.99 -14.70
N GLU A 407 22.44 -7.50 -13.65
CA GLU A 407 23.14 -8.78 -13.68
C GLU A 407 22.32 -9.95 -13.14
N HIS A 408 21.49 -9.72 -12.13
CA HIS A 408 20.71 -10.74 -11.40
C HIS A 408 19.19 -10.59 -11.56
N GLY A 409 18.71 -9.41 -11.98
CA GLY A 409 17.30 -9.12 -12.19
C GLY A 409 16.65 -8.36 -11.03
N SER A 410 15.33 -8.21 -11.09
CA SER A 410 14.53 -7.51 -10.09
C SER A 410 13.20 -8.22 -9.86
N LYS A 411 12.61 -8.04 -8.67
CA LYS A 411 11.24 -8.46 -8.37
C LYS A 411 10.33 -7.25 -8.40
N SER A 412 9.36 -7.26 -9.32
CA SER A 412 8.29 -6.25 -9.40
C SER A 412 6.98 -6.91 -9.00
N VAL A 413 6.27 -6.30 -8.03
CA VAL A 413 5.03 -6.84 -7.51
C VAL A 413 3.95 -5.77 -7.38
N SER A 414 2.70 -6.17 -7.56
CA SER A 414 1.52 -5.36 -7.23
C SER A 414 0.84 -5.88 -5.97
N LEU A 415 0.49 -4.97 -5.07
CA LEU A 415 -0.16 -5.27 -3.79
C LEU A 415 -1.68 -5.38 -4.01
N GLY A 416 -2.13 -6.53 -4.48
CA GLY A 416 -3.48 -6.76 -4.99
C GLY A 416 -4.59 -6.48 -3.99
N ASN A 417 -4.45 -6.95 -2.74
CA ASN A 417 -5.46 -6.72 -1.70
C ASN A 417 -5.48 -5.27 -1.16
N ILE A 418 -4.38 -4.54 -1.28
CA ILE A 418 -4.35 -3.09 -0.99
C ILE A 418 -5.13 -2.33 -2.06
N VAL A 419 -4.90 -2.65 -3.34
CA VAL A 419 -5.68 -2.10 -4.47
C VAL A 419 -7.16 -2.44 -4.32
N GLU A 420 -7.49 -3.69 -4.00
CA GLU A 420 -8.86 -4.12 -3.72
C GLU A 420 -9.50 -3.31 -2.58
N ALA A 421 -8.77 -3.08 -1.49
CA ALA A 421 -9.27 -2.32 -0.36
C ALA A 421 -9.55 -0.84 -0.73
N TYR A 422 -8.69 -0.22 -1.52
CA TYR A 422 -8.93 1.12 -2.07
C TYR A 422 -10.22 1.18 -2.90
N GLU A 423 -10.42 0.22 -3.79
CA GLU A 423 -11.59 0.13 -4.67
C GLU A 423 -12.88 -0.07 -3.85
N ASN A 424 -12.86 -0.97 -2.88
CA ASN A 424 -14.03 -1.28 -2.05
C ASN A 424 -14.36 -0.16 -1.05
N ALA A 425 -13.36 0.49 -0.45
CA ALA A 425 -13.57 1.63 0.44
C ALA A 425 -14.19 2.84 -0.28
N ALA A 426 -13.85 3.05 -1.56
CA ALA A 426 -14.51 4.05 -2.39
C ALA A 426 -15.93 3.61 -2.83
N GLY A 427 -16.17 2.29 -2.88
CA GLY A 427 -17.10 1.62 -3.79
C GLY A 427 -18.58 1.57 -3.40
N GLY A 428 -19.00 2.09 -2.25
CA GLY A 428 -20.43 2.20 -1.95
C GLY A 428 -21.04 3.46 -2.57
N SER A 429 -20.59 4.62 -2.09
CA SER A 429 -21.15 5.93 -2.42
C SER A 429 -20.70 6.42 -3.79
N MET A 430 -19.41 6.28 -4.16
CA MET A 430 -18.92 6.69 -5.46
C MET A 430 -19.54 5.86 -6.58
N LEU A 431 -19.55 4.54 -6.41
CA LEU A 431 -20.14 3.66 -7.43
C LEU A 431 -21.61 4.02 -7.64
N LYS A 432 -22.40 4.13 -6.57
CA LYS A 432 -23.82 4.48 -6.66
C LYS A 432 -24.05 5.88 -7.23
N GLU A 433 -23.22 6.86 -6.89
CA GLU A 433 -23.39 8.23 -7.37
C GLU A 433 -23.10 8.36 -8.86
N PHE A 434 -22.10 7.64 -9.38
CA PHE A 434 -21.60 7.77 -10.76
C PHE A 434 -22.08 6.67 -11.72
N THR A 435 -22.83 5.70 -11.23
CA THR A 435 -23.50 4.67 -12.04
C THR A 435 -24.90 5.14 -12.41
N TYR A 436 -25.31 4.91 -13.67
CA TYR A 436 -26.61 5.40 -14.14
C TYR A 436 -27.79 4.56 -13.63
N ASP A 437 -27.66 3.23 -13.64
CA ASP A 437 -28.77 2.31 -13.33
C ASP A 437 -28.37 1.14 -12.42
N ASP A 438 -29.40 0.51 -11.86
CA ASP A 438 -29.23 -0.61 -10.93
C ASP A 438 -28.60 -1.85 -11.60
N GLU A 439 -28.71 -2.00 -12.92
CA GLU A 439 -28.13 -3.15 -13.64
C GLU A 439 -26.60 -3.06 -13.63
N GLU A 440 -26.05 -1.90 -14.01
CA GLU A 440 -24.62 -1.62 -13.93
C GLU A 440 -24.12 -1.69 -12.48
N LEU A 441 -24.89 -1.16 -11.52
CA LEU A 441 -24.53 -1.16 -10.10
C LEU A 441 -24.42 -2.58 -9.54
N GLU A 442 -25.41 -3.44 -9.80
CA GLU A 442 -25.39 -4.83 -9.33
C GLU A 442 -24.33 -5.67 -10.06
N ARG A 443 -24.10 -5.41 -11.36
CA ARG A 443 -22.99 -6.02 -12.10
C ARG A 443 -21.63 -5.65 -11.50
N ALA A 444 -21.41 -4.37 -11.19
CA ALA A 444 -20.18 -3.89 -10.58
C ALA A 444 -19.95 -4.50 -9.19
N LYS A 445 -20.98 -4.57 -8.33
CA LYS A 445 -20.88 -5.25 -7.02
C LYS A 445 -20.54 -6.72 -7.14
N LYS A 446 -21.12 -7.41 -8.14
CA LYS A 446 -20.96 -8.85 -8.29
C LYS A 446 -19.64 -9.25 -8.94
N TYR A 447 -19.19 -8.50 -9.94
CA TYR A 447 -18.07 -8.91 -10.79
C TYR A 447 -16.88 -7.94 -10.79
N GLY A 448 -17.01 -6.72 -10.26
CA GLY A 448 -16.00 -5.67 -10.37
C GLY A 448 -14.61 -6.07 -9.87
N ALA A 449 -14.51 -6.64 -8.66
CA ALA A 449 -13.22 -7.10 -8.12
C ALA A 449 -12.57 -8.22 -8.95
N LYS A 450 -13.36 -9.13 -9.54
CA LYS A 450 -12.84 -10.17 -10.44
C LYS A 450 -12.42 -9.58 -11.79
N ALA A 451 -13.19 -8.60 -12.27
CA ALA A 451 -12.93 -7.90 -13.53
C ALA A 451 -11.63 -7.10 -13.48
N SER A 452 -11.44 -6.30 -12.42
CA SER A 452 -10.21 -5.51 -12.19
C SER A 452 -8.97 -6.41 -12.11
N ARG A 453 -9.02 -7.51 -11.34
CA ARG A 453 -7.90 -8.47 -11.23
C ARG A 453 -7.55 -9.14 -12.56
N LEU A 454 -8.55 -9.52 -13.36
CA LEU A 454 -8.32 -10.11 -14.67
C LEU A 454 -7.80 -9.08 -15.69
N HIS A 455 -8.31 -7.85 -15.66
CA HIS A 455 -7.82 -6.74 -16.46
C HIS A 455 -6.31 -6.50 -16.21
N THR A 456 -5.91 -6.40 -14.94
CA THR A 456 -4.50 -6.25 -14.56
C THR A 456 -3.67 -7.47 -14.99
N SER A 457 -4.18 -8.69 -14.81
CA SER A 457 -3.46 -9.91 -15.22
C SER A 457 -3.22 -9.94 -16.74
N LEU A 458 -4.22 -9.57 -17.55
CA LEU A 458 -4.06 -9.42 -19.00
C LEU A 458 -3.09 -8.29 -19.36
N HIS A 459 -3.13 -7.17 -18.63
CA HIS A 459 -2.31 -5.98 -18.91
C HIS A 459 -0.83 -6.32 -18.76
N GLU A 460 -0.50 -6.97 -17.65
CA GLU A 460 0.87 -7.29 -17.28
C GLU A 460 1.42 -8.46 -18.11
N VAL A 461 0.67 -9.57 -18.21
CA VAL A 461 1.19 -10.81 -18.82
C VAL A 461 1.12 -10.78 -20.35
N VAL A 462 0.03 -10.23 -20.91
CA VAL A 462 -0.24 -10.23 -22.36
C VAL A 462 0.03 -8.84 -22.95
N GLY A 463 -0.47 -7.79 -22.30
CA GLY A 463 -0.32 -6.40 -22.70
C GLY A 463 1.15 -6.07 -22.92
N HIS A 464 1.96 -5.95 -21.88
CA HIS A 464 3.39 -5.60 -22.02
C HIS A 464 4.23 -6.61 -22.83
N ALA A 465 3.83 -7.89 -22.86
CA ALA A 465 4.52 -8.91 -23.65
C ALA A 465 4.29 -8.80 -25.17
N SER A 466 3.14 -8.26 -25.58
CA SER A 466 2.69 -8.25 -26.98
C SER A 466 3.37 -7.18 -27.85
N GLY A 467 3.44 -7.46 -29.16
CA GLY A 467 3.90 -6.53 -30.18
C GLY A 467 5.42 -6.30 -30.24
N GLN A 468 5.92 -5.96 -31.42
CA GLN A 468 7.35 -5.68 -31.67
C GLN A 468 7.58 -4.37 -32.42
N LEU A 469 8.77 -3.80 -32.26
CA LEU A 469 9.23 -2.63 -33.03
C LEU A 469 9.65 -3.03 -34.44
N ASN A 470 9.53 -2.11 -35.39
CA ASN A 470 10.07 -2.32 -36.73
C ASN A 470 11.61 -2.29 -36.71
N PRO A 471 12.28 -3.07 -37.58
CA PRO A 471 13.74 -3.06 -37.66
C PRO A 471 14.30 -1.65 -37.86
N GLY A 472 15.22 -1.23 -36.99
CA GLY A 472 15.86 0.08 -37.05
C GLY A 472 15.14 1.22 -36.32
N VAL A 473 13.97 0.95 -35.72
CA VAL A 473 13.28 1.91 -34.84
C VAL A 473 13.88 1.84 -33.43
N GLY A 474 14.22 3.00 -32.86
CA GLY A 474 14.72 3.11 -31.49
C GLY A 474 13.65 2.77 -30.44
N THR A 475 14.06 2.62 -29.19
CA THR A 475 13.14 2.33 -28.08
C THR A 475 12.09 3.44 -27.92
N PRO A 476 10.89 3.17 -27.36
CA PRO A 476 9.88 4.19 -27.12
C PRO A 476 10.39 5.40 -26.32
N LYS A 477 11.35 5.18 -25.41
CA LYS A 477 12.01 6.26 -24.66
C LYS A 477 12.76 7.23 -25.59
N GLU A 478 13.37 6.72 -26.65
CA GLU A 478 14.11 7.52 -27.63
C GLU A 478 13.18 8.16 -28.67
N THR A 479 12.17 7.41 -29.14
CA THR A 479 11.29 7.83 -30.24
C THR A 479 10.10 8.65 -29.76
N LEU A 480 9.38 8.19 -28.73
CA LEU A 480 8.17 8.82 -28.19
C LEU A 480 8.42 9.75 -27.00
N LYS A 481 9.61 9.69 -26.40
CA LYS A 481 10.09 10.62 -25.35
C LYS A 481 9.12 10.70 -24.17
N ASN A 482 8.65 11.91 -23.83
CA ASN A 482 7.74 12.18 -22.71
C ASN A 482 6.34 11.55 -22.88
N TYR A 483 5.98 11.08 -24.06
CA TYR A 483 4.70 10.40 -24.31
C TYR A 483 4.80 8.87 -24.19
N ALA A 484 6.02 8.34 -24.10
CA ALA A 484 6.28 6.89 -24.15
C ALA A 484 5.51 6.12 -23.07
N SER A 485 5.58 6.55 -21.81
CA SER A 485 4.93 5.86 -20.70
C SER A 485 3.41 5.83 -20.86
N ALA A 486 2.77 6.98 -21.09
CA ALA A 486 1.31 7.03 -21.22
C ALA A 486 0.79 6.22 -22.42
N LEU A 487 1.53 6.19 -23.53
CA LEU A 487 1.17 5.40 -24.72
C LEU A 487 1.40 3.90 -24.49
N GLU A 488 2.46 3.51 -23.78
CA GLU A 488 2.71 2.11 -23.46
C GLU A 488 1.64 1.54 -22.53
N GLU A 489 1.25 2.32 -21.52
CA GLU A 489 0.16 1.95 -20.61
C GLU A 489 -1.19 1.87 -21.33
N ALA A 490 -1.51 2.84 -22.20
CA ALA A 490 -2.75 2.81 -22.99
C ALA A 490 -2.80 1.56 -23.87
N ARG A 491 -1.67 1.18 -24.47
CA ARG A 491 -1.56 -0.02 -25.30
C ARG A 491 -1.80 -1.29 -24.48
N ALA A 492 -1.19 -1.41 -23.30
CA ALA A 492 -1.37 -2.58 -22.45
C ALA A 492 -2.81 -2.70 -21.91
N ASP A 493 -3.42 -1.59 -21.47
CA ASP A 493 -4.85 -1.54 -21.11
C ASP A 493 -5.74 -1.95 -22.28
N LEU A 494 -5.46 -1.48 -23.50
CA LEU A 494 -6.26 -1.82 -24.68
C LEU A 494 -6.17 -3.29 -25.07
N VAL A 495 -5.02 -3.96 -24.85
CA VAL A 495 -4.92 -5.41 -25.02
C VAL A 495 -5.88 -6.12 -24.06
N SER A 496 -5.88 -5.74 -22.78
CA SER A 496 -6.79 -6.30 -21.79
C SER A 496 -8.24 -6.03 -22.14
N LEU A 497 -8.61 -4.77 -22.40
CA LEU A 497 -9.96 -4.37 -22.75
C LEU A 497 -10.44 -5.11 -23.99
N TYR A 498 -9.61 -5.25 -25.04
CA TYR A 498 -9.99 -5.99 -26.24
C TYR A 498 -10.33 -7.46 -25.94
N PHE A 499 -9.53 -8.16 -25.13
CA PHE A 499 -9.73 -9.58 -24.85
C PHE A 499 -10.73 -9.89 -23.74
N LEU A 500 -11.03 -8.95 -22.83
CA LEU A 500 -11.99 -9.16 -21.72
C LEU A 500 -13.40 -9.56 -22.17
N MET A 501 -13.78 -9.20 -23.40
CA MET A 501 -15.06 -9.55 -24.02
C MET A 501 -14.96 -10.73 -25.00
N ASP A 502 -13.85 -11.47 -25.01
CA ASP A 502 -13.62 -12.65 -25.84
C ASP A 502 -14.07 -13.95 -25.15
N GLU A 503 -14.77 -14.81 -25.89
CA GLU A 503 -15.28 -16.09 -25.36
C GLU A 503 -14.16 -17.08 -25.02
N LYS A 504 -12.95 -16.91 -25.55
CA LYS A 504 -11.80 -17.74 -25.14
C LYS A 504 -11.47 -17.64 -23.66
N LEU A 505 -11.76 -16.52 -23.01
CA LEU A 505 -11.56 -16.43 -21.56
C LEU A 505 -12.50 -17.38 -20.79
N ILE A 506 -13.68 -17.70 -21.34
CA ILE A 506 -14.58 -18.73 -20.79
C ILE A 506 -14.02 -20.12 -21.08
N GLU A 507 -13.56 -20.37 -22.30
CA GLU A 507 -12.97 -21.66 -22.67
C GLU A 507 -11.72 -22.01 -21.85
N TYR A 508 -10.90 -21.01 -21.53
CA TYR A 508 -9.75 -21.13 -20.65
C TYR A 508 -10.09 -21.16 -19.15
N GLY A 509 -11.38 -21.05 -18.79
CA GLY A 509 -11.85 -21.11 -17.41
C GLY A 509 -11.52 -19.88 -16.56
N LEU A 510 -11.09 -18.77 -17.17
CA LEU A 510 -10.74 -17.53 -16.47
C LEU A 510 -11.99 -16.78 -15.98
N VAL A 511 -13.09 -16.87 -16.75
CA VAL A 511 -14.37 -16.26 -16.40
C VAL A 511 -15.55 -17.20 -16.64
N GLU A 512 -16.62 -17.02 -15.87
CA GLU A 512 -17.85 -17.81 -16.03
C GLU A 512 -18.76 -17.26 -17.14
N SER A 513 -18.63 -15.97 -17.43
CA SER A 513 -19.40 -15.28 -18.46
C SER A 513 -18.76 -13.94 -18.83
N LEU A 514 -19.20 -13.36 -19.95
CA LEU A 514 -18.77 -12.03 -20.39
C LEU A 514 -19.29 -10.88 -19.50
N GLU A 515 -20.12 -11.15 -18.48
CA GLU A 515 -20.52 -10.12 -17.50
C GLU A 515 -19.32 -9.56 -16.73
N VAL A 516 -18.25 -10.34 -16.58
CA VAL A 516 -16.98 -9.87 -16.01
C VAL A 516 -16.35 -8.80 -16.90
N GLY A 517 -16.28 -9.02 -18.21
CA GLY A 517 -15.76 -8.05 -19.17
C GLY A 517 -16.62 -6.78 -19.25
N LYS A 518 -17.95 -6.92 -19.20
CA LYS A 518 -18.86 -5.77 -19.14
C LYS A 518 -18.65 -4.93 -17.88
N ALA A 519 -18.48 -5.57 -16.73
CA ALA A 519 -18.22 -4.88 -15.46
C ALA A 519 -16.93 -4.04 -15.55
N GLU A 520 -15.87 -4.57 -16.18
CA GLU A 520 -14.64 -3.81 -16.41
C GLU A 520 -14.87 -2.64 -17.37
N TYR A 521 -15.58 -2.85 -18.48
CA TYR A 521 -15.84 -1.77 -19.44
C TYR A 521 -16.60 -0.61 -18.81
N ASP A 522 -17.62 -0.91 -18.00
CA ASP A 522 -18.38 0.09 -17.24
C ASP A 522 -17.45 0.86 -16.29
N ALA A 523 -16.63 0.13 -15.51
CA ALA A 523 -15.70 0.72 -14.56
C ALA A 523 -14.63 1.59 -15.25
N TYR A 524 -14.04 1.10 -16.34
CA TYR A 524 -12.99 1.77 -17.09
C TYR A 524 -13.48 3.08 -17.72
N LEU A 525 -14.66 3.08 -18.35
CA LEU A 525 -15.24 4.30 -18.93
C LEU A 525 -15.68 5.29 -17.85
N ARG A 526 -16.34 4.83 -16.79
CA ARG A 526 -16.75 5.69 -15.66
C ARG A 526 -15.54 6.33 -15.00
N ASN A 527 -14.42 5.59 -14.87
CA ASN A 527 -13.16 6.13 -14.38
C ASN A 527 -12.57 7.15 -15.35
N GLY A 528 -12.31 6.74 -16.58
CA GLY A 528 -11.63 7.51 -17.60
C GLY A 528 -12.35 8.80 -17.99
N LEU A 529 -13.68 8.82 -18.03
CA LEU A 529 -14.47 9.99 -18.43
C LEU A 529 -14.88 10.87 -17.25
N MET A 530 -14.92 10.34 -16.02
CA MET A 530 -15.48 11.05 -14.87
C MET A 530 -14.71 10.88 -13.57
N THR A 531 -14.75 9.70 -12.95
CA THR A 531 -14.42 9.60 -11.51
C THR A 531 -12.95 9.81 -11.19
N GLN A 532 -12.03 9.67 -12.17
CA GLN A 532 -10.62 10.00 -11.95
C GLN A 532 -10.38 11.50 -11.75
N LEU A 533 -11.27 12.37 -12.25
CA LEU A 533 -11.13 13.82 -12.20
C LEU A 533 -11.22 14.39 -10.79
N GLN A 534 -11.73 13.62 -9.82
CA GLN A 534 -11.70 13.97 -8.40
C GLN A 534 -10.27 14.19 -7.88
N ARG A 535 -9.26 13.63 -8.56
CA ARG A 535 -7.83 13.72 -8.21
C ARG A 535 -7.13 14.93 -8.83
N VAL A 536 -7.84 15.77 -9.57
CA VAL A 536 -7.29 16.93 -10.27
C VAL A 536 -7.90 18.20 -9.69
N GLU A 537 -7.07 19.19 -9.39
CA GLU A 537 -7.57 20.52 -8.98
C GLU A 537 -8.32 21.19 -10.13
N LEU A 538 -9.44 21.86 -9.83
CA LEU A 538 -10.24 22.56 -10.83
C LEU A 538 -9.38 23.56 -11.63
N GLY A 539 -9.49 23.52 -12.97
CA GLY A 539 -8.70 24.36 -13.87
C GLY A 539 -7.31 23.82 -14.20
N LYS A 540 -6.88 22.68 -13.63
CA LYS A 540 -5.66 21.97 -14.03
C LYS A 540 -5.94 20.91 -15.09
N ASN A 541 -4.86 20.40 -15.68
CA ASN A 541 -4.86 19.29 -16.63
C ASN A 541 -4.40 18.00 -15.95
N ILE A 542 -4.60 16.86 -16.64
CA ILE A 542 -4.05 15.58 -16.18
C ILE A 542 -2.55 15.55 -16.47
N GLU A 543 -1.73 15.22 -15.47
CA GLU A 543 -0.28 15.09 -15.61
C GLU A 543 0.22 13.65 -15.53
N GLN A 544 -0.37 12.84 -14.64
CA GLN A 544 0.08 11.48 -14.35
C GLN A 544 -0.20 10.53 -15.54
N SER A 545 0.81 9.73 -15.93
CA SER A 545 0.79 8.91 -17.16
C SER A 545 -0.35 7.91 -17.24
N HIS A 546 -0.71 7.25 -16.14
CA HIS A 546 -1.81 6.28 -16.14
C HIS A 546 -3.19 6.97 -16.23
N MET A 547 -3.39 8.10 -15.56
CA MET A 547 -4.61 8.90 -15.71
C MET A 547 -4.75 9.42 -17.14
N ARG A 548 -3.64 9.85 -17.77
CA ARG A 548 -3.62 10.21 -19.19
C ARG A 548 -4.02 9.03 -20.05
N ASN A 549 -3.43 7.85 -19.84
CA ASN A 549 -3.77 6.66 -20.63
C ASN A 549 -5.30 6.37 -20.58
N ARG A 550 -5.90 6.41 -19.37
CA ARG A 550 -7.31 6.05 -19.17
C ARG A 550 -8.23 7.09 -19.78
N GLN A 551 -7.87 8.36 -19.61
CA GLN A 551 -8.57 9.47 -20.24
C GLN A 551 -8.50 9.36 -21.77
N LEU A 552 -7.32 9.08 -22.33
CA LEU A 552 -7.10 8.91 -23.77
C LEU A 552 -8.01 7.81 -24.31
N VAL A 553 -7.94 6.62 -23.73
CA VAL A 553 -8.69 5.45 -24.19
C VAL A 553 -10.18 5.73 -24.14
N ALA A 554 -10.68 6.18 -22.98
CA ALA A 554 -12.10 6.42 -22.78
C ALA A 554 -12.66 7.57 -23.63
N SER A 555 -11.91 8.67 -23.76
CA SER A 555 -12.33 9.83 -24.58
C SER A 555 -12.32 9.51 -26.07
N TRP A 556 -11.32 8.76 -26.55
CA TRP A 556 -11.23 8.38 -27.95
C TRP A 556 -12.39 7.47 -28.36
N VAL A 557 -12.66 6.40 -27.60
CA VAL A 557 -13.76 5.48 -27.94
C VAL A 557 -15.13 6.14 -27.77
N TYR A 558 -15.29 7.06 -26.82
CA TYR A 558 -16.50 7.87 -26.70
C TYR A 558 -16.71 8.76 -27.95
N GLU A 559 -15.65 9.44 -28.42
CA GLU A 559 -15.75 10.25 -29.64
C GLU A 559 -16.08 9.41 -30.87
N LYS A 560 -15.34 8.31 -31.10
CA LYS A 560 -15.51 7.47 -32.29
C LYS A 560 -16.81 6.66 -32.27
N GLY A 561 -17.28 6.28 -31.09
CA GLY A 561 -18.54 5.57 -30.90
C GLY A 561 -19.79 6.46 -30.99
N LYS A 562 -19.64 7.79 -31.02
CA LYS A 562 -20.74 8.74 -30.89
C LYS A 562 -21.78 8.64 -32.00
N GLU A 563 -21.35 8.49 -33.26
CA GLU A 563 -22.27 8.42 -34.41
C GLU A 563 -23.19 7.20 -34.35
N ASN A 564 -22.71 6.09 -33.77
CA ASN A 564 -23.46 4.84 -33.62
C ASN A 564 -24.08 4.67 -32.22
N ASN A 565 -24.00 5.70 -31.37
CA ASN A 565 -24.45 5.67 -29.98
C ASN A 565 -23.91 4.47 -29.17
N VAL A 566 -22.63 4.12 -29.37
CA VAL A 566 -21.97 3.01 -28.65
C VAL A 566 -21.93 3.28 -27.14
N ILE A 567 -21.61 4.53 -26.80
CA ILE A 567 -21.62 5.07 -25.44
C ILE A 567 -22.53 6.29 -25.45
N GLU A 568 -23.58 6.27 -24.63
CA GLU A 568 -24.51 7.38 -24.49
C GLU A 568 -24.13 8.26 -23.31
N LYS A 569 -23.97 9.56 -23.56
CA LYS A 569 -23.89 10.57 -22.50
C LYS A 569 -25.30 10.98 -22.10
N ILE A 570 -25.70 10.62 -20.88
CA ILE A 570 -27.00 10.93 -20.30
C ILE A 570 -26.83 12.12 -19.35
N GLN A 571 -27.77 13.06 -19.39
CA GLN A 571 -27.87 14.14 -18.40
C GLN A 571 -29.23 14.08 -17.72
N GLU A 572 -29.23 13.83 -16.42
CA GLU A 572 -30.45 13.70 -15.60
C GLU A 572 -30.22 14.41 -14.26
N ASP A 573 -31.17 15.26 -13.86
CA ASP A 573 -31.09 16.08 -12.64
C ASP A 573 -29.78 16.86 -12.45
N GLY A 574 -29.21 17.35 -13.55
CA GLY A 574 -27.95 18.10 -13.55
C GLY A 574 -26.70 17.25 -13.37
N LYS A 575 -26.83 15.92 -13.42
CA LYS A 575 -25.73 14.95 -13.35
C LYS A 575 -25.51 14.27 -14.70
N THR A 576 -24.24 14.16 -15.07
CA THR A 576 -23.78 13.45 -16.27
C THR A 576 -23.51 11.99 -15.93
N TYR A 577 -23.93 11.09 -16.81
CA TYR A 577 -23.62 9.67 -16.78
C TYR A 577 -23.19 9.19 -18.17
N PHE A 578 -22.38 8.15 -18.22
CA PHE A 578 -21.98 7.50 -19.47
C PHE A 578 -22.43 6.04 -19.42
N LYS A 579 -23.35 5.67 -20.32
CA LYS A 579 -23.91 4.33 -20.38
C LYS A 579 -23.47 3.64 -21.66
N ILE A 580 -22.90 2.45 -21.54
CA ILE A 580 -22.58 1.61 -22.69
C ILE A 580 -23.89 1.03 -23.25
N ARG A 581 -24.13 1.23 -24.54
CA ARG A 581 -25.29 0.67 -25.26
C ARG A 581 -24.92 -0.57 -26.07
N ASP A 582 -23.68 -0.64 -26.54
CA ASP A 582 -23.18 -1.77 -27.32
C ASP A 582 -21.74 -2.12 -26.92
N TYR A 583 -21.60 -3.14 -26.06
CA TYR A 583 -20.30 -3.63 -25.60
C TYR A 583 -19.46 -4.26 -26.71
N LYS A 584 -20.08 -4.82 -27.77
CA LYS A 584 -19.35 -5.44 -28.87
C LYS A 584 -18.82 -4.40 -29.85
N ALA A 585 -19.61 -3.36 -30.14
CA ALA A 585 -19.11 -2.20 -30.87
C ALA A 585 -17.99 -1.49 -30.10
N LEU A 586 -18.09 -1.41 -28.77
CA LEU A 586 -17.02 -0.86 -27.94
C LEU A 586 -15.74 -1.71 -27.97
N GLN A 587 -15.86 -3.05 -27.91
CA GLN A 587 -14.74 -3.97 -28.10
C GLN A 587 -14.02 -3.74 -29.44
N ALA A 588 -14.78 -3.53 -30.52
CA ALA A 588 -14.20 -3.22 -31.83
C ALA A 588 -13.42 -1.89 -31.83
N LEU A 589 -13.95 -0.83 -31.19
CA LEU A 589 -13.27 0.45 -31.04
C LEU A 589 -11.98 0.34 -30.22
N PHE A 590 -11.96 -0.47 -29.15
CA PHE A 590 -10.72 -0.77 -28.43
C PHE A 590 -9.71 -1.46 -29.35
N GLY A 591 -10.14 -2.40 -30.18
CA GLY A 591 -9.29 -3.06 -31.17
C GLY A 591 -8.70 -2.10 -32.21
N GLU A 592 -9.49 -1.13 -32.69
CA GLU A 592 -9.02 -0.10 -33.61
C GLU A 592 -7.97 0.82 -32.98
N LEU A 593 -8.21 1.29 -31.76
CA LEU A 593 -7.25 2.12 -31.04
C LEU A 593 -5.98 1.36 -30.67
N LEU A 594 -6.11 0.09 -30.27
CA LEU A 594 -4.96 -0.79 -30.00
C LEU A 594 -4.06 -0.91 -31.22
N ARG A 595 -4.67 -1.12 -32.40
CA ARG A 595 -3.94 -1.20 -33.68
C ARG A 595 -3.17 0.07 -33.96
N GLU A 596 -3.77 1.25 -33.74
CA GLU A 596 -3.11 2.53 -33.99
C GLU A 596 -2.00 2.82 -32.98
N ILE A 597 -2.21 2.60 -31.68
CA ILE A 597 -1.17 2.82 -30.67
C ILE A 597 0.00 1.84 -30.87
N GLN A 598 -0.27 0.58 -31.23
CA GLN A 598 0.79 -0.35 -31.58
C GLN A 598 1.57 0.13 -32.82
N ARG A 599 0.90 0.65 -33.86
CA ARG A 599 1.59 1.23 -35.02
C ARG A 599 2.50 2.38 -34.61
N ILE A 600 1.99 3.33 -33.82
CA ILE A 600 2.75 4.47 -33.29
C ILE A 600 4.02 4.00 -32.57
N LYS A 601 3.87 3.01 -31.67
CA LYS A 601 5.00 2.39 -30.95
C LYS A 601 5.99 1.74 -31.90
N SER A 602 5.50 0.87 -32.78
CA SER A 602 6.34 0.05 -33.67
C SER A 602 7.11 0.85 -34.71
N GLU A 603 6.55 1.97 -35.17
CA GLU A 603 7.15 2.86 -36.16
C GLU A 603 7.93 4.03 -35.53
N GLY A 604 7.78 4.27 -34.22
CA GLY A 604 8.40 5.40 -33.53
C GLY A 604 7.79 6.75 -33.94
N ASP A 605 6.50 6.77 -34.25
CA ASP A 605 5.78 7.94 -34.78
C ASP A 605 5.46 8.95 -33.67
N PHE A 606 6.46 9.78 -33.35
CA PHE A 606 6.37 10.78 -32.29
C PHE A 606 5.18 11.73 -32.47
N GLU A 607 4.94 12.23 -33.68
CA GLU A 607 3.89 13.24 -33.90
C GLU A 607 2.50 12.64 -33.76
N ALA A 608 2.25 11.41 -34.26
CA ALA A 608 0.97 10.74 -34.03
C ALA A 608 0.75 10.45 -32.53
N GLY A 609 1.78 9.94 -31.83
CA GLY A 609 1.70 9.67 -30.40
C GLY A 609 1.42 10.92 -29.56
N LYS A 610 2.13 12.01 -29.86
CA LYS A 610 1.90 13.33 -29.27
C LYS A 610 0.47 13.81 -29.55
N ASN A 611 0.02 13.77 -30.80
CA ASN A 611 -1.32 14.26 -31.16
C ASN A 611 -2.42 13.47 -30.43
N LEU A 612 -2.27 12.15 -30.30
CA LEU A 612 -3.23 11.33 -29.57
C LEU A 612 -3.31 11.73 -28.09
N ILE A 613 -2.17 11.90 -27.42
CA ILE A 613 -2.12 12.32 -26.02
C ILE A 613 -2.67 13.74 -25.83
N GLU A 614 -2.19 14.71 -26.60
CA GLU A 614 -2.58 16.12 -26.45
C GLU A 614 -4.06 16.35 -26.77
N THR A 615 -4.64 15.54 -27.67
CA THR A 615 -6.06 15.63 -28.03
C THR A 615 -6.96 15.01 -26.97
N TYR A 616 -6.64 13.80 -26.51
CA TYR A 616 -7.59 12.98 -25.73
C TYR A 616 -7.22 12.81 -24.25
N ALA A 617 -5.98 13.08 -23.85
CA ALA A 617 -5.45 12.69 -22.53
C ALA A 617 -5.17 13.88 -21.60
N VAL A 618 -4.86 15.05 -22.15
CA VAL A 618 -4.36 16.21 -21.38
C VAL A 618 -5.49 17.14 -20.96
N ASN A 619 -6.35 17.54 -21.92
CA ASN A 619 -7.38 18.53 -21.70
C ASN A 619 -8.61 17.91 -21.03
N ILE A 620 -9.03 18.50 -19.91
CA ILE A 620 -10.21 18.07 -19.17
C ILE A 620 -11.39 18.97 -19.58
N ASN A 621 -12.56 18.37 -19.83
CA ASN A 621 -13.80 19.12 -19.90
C ASN A 621 -14.11 19.72 -18.51
N GLN A 622 -13.89 21.03 -18.37
CA GLN A 622 -13.99 21.71 -17.08
C GLN A 622 -15.41 21.73 -16.49
N GLU A 623 -16.46 21.59 -17.30
CA GLU A 623 -17.83 21.47 -16.80
C GLU A 623 -18.04 20.11 -16.12
N ILE A 624 -17.60 19.02 -16.78
CA ILE A 624 -17.64 17.68 -16.19
C ILE A 624 -16.74 17.62 -14.95
N HIS A 625 -15.58 18.27 -14.98
CA HIS A 625 -14.68 18.31 -13.82
C HIS A 625 -15.32 18.99 -12.62
N ALA A 626 -15.89 20.19 -12.81
CA ALA A 626 -16.61 20.89 -11.75
C ALA A 626 -17.79 20.06 -11.22
N GLU A 627 -18.54 19.39 -12.11
CA GLU A 627 -19.64 18.51 -11.74
C GLU A 627 -19.15 17.33 -10.88
N VAL A 628 -18.08 16.65 -11.28
CA VAL A 628 -17.48 15.54 -10.52
C VAL A 628 -17.06 16.03 -9.14
N LEU A 629 -16.35 17.16 -9.03
CA LEU A 629 -15.93 17.70 -7.74
C LEU A 629 -17.13 18.03 -6.85
N GLU A 630 -18.20 18.61 -7.40
CA GLU A 630 -19.40 18.92 -6.60
C GLU A 630 -20.17 17.65 -6.18
N ARG A 631 -20.19 16.60 -7.00
CA ARG A 631 -20.81 15.31 -6.65
C ARG A 631 -20.02 14.53 -5.61
N VAL A 632 -18.69 14.63 -5.62
CA VAL A 632 -17.80 13.98 -4.65
C VAL A 632 -17.75 14.74 -3.32
N LYS A 633 -17.88 16.07 -3.35
CA LYS A 633 -17.76 16.94 -2.16
C LYS A 633 -18.65 16.51 -0.97
N PRO A 634 -19.93 16.12 -1.13
CA PRO A 634 -20.74 15.59 -0.03
C PRO A 634 -20.20 14.30 0.60
N MET A 635 -19.43 13.51 -0.14
CA MET A 635 -18.82 12.27 0.36
C MET A 635 -17.62 12.53 1.27
N ASN A 636 -17.06 13.75 1.22
CA ASN A 636 -15.97 14.22 2.06
C ASN A 636 -14.79 13.21 2.13
N ILE A 637 -14.47 12.57 1.00
CA ILE A 637 -13.42 11.54 0.92
C ILE A 637 -12.07 12.22 1.15
N PRO A 638 -11.32 11.85 2.21
CA PRO A 638 -10.03 12.45 2.44
C PRO A 638 -9.05 12.10 1.30
N PRO A 639 -8.16 13.04 0.92
CA PRO A 639 -7.24 12.85 -0.19
C PRO A 639 -6.18 11.76 0.07
N TYR A 640 -5.85 11.52 1.34
CA TYR A 640 -4.85 10.53 1.73
C TYR A 640 -5.49 9.33 2.41
N SER A 641 -4.95 8.15 2.13
CA SER A 641 -5.38 6.92 2.79
C SER A 641 -4.19 6.13 3.29
N GLY A 642 -4.40 5.37 4.35
CA GLY A 642 -3.48 4.33 4.79
C GLY A 642 -4.26 3.20 5.41
N PHE A 643 -3.58 2.23 6.02
CA PHE A 643 -4.21 0.99 6.45
C PHE A 643 -3.84 0.63 7.89
N VAL A 644 -4.80 0.01 8.59
CA VAL A 644 -4.47 -0.83 9.75
C VAL A 644 -4.07 -2.22 9.27
N ASN A 645 -3.05 -2.80 9.88
CA ASN A 645 -2.69 -4.20 9.59
C ASN A 645 -3.69 -5.17 10.24
N PRO A 646 -3.97 -6.32 9.62
CA PRO A 646 -4.48 -7.48 10.34
C PRO A 646 -3.46 -7.97 11.38
N VAL A 647 -3.95 -8.55 12.47
CA VAL A 647 -3.10 -9.15 13.52
C VAL A 647 -3.10 -10.66 13.35
N LEU A 648 -1.92 -11.24 13.19
CA LEU A 648 -1.73 -12.69 13.15
C LEU A 648 -1.60 -13.24 14.58
N VAL A 649 -2.56 -14.06 15.00
CA VAL A 649 -2.68 -14.58 16.36
C VAL A 649 -2.33 -16.07 16.39
N PRO A 650 -1.20 -16.48 17.00
CA PRO A 650 -0.85 -17.88 17.12
C PRO A 650 -1.73 -18.60 18.16
N GLU A 651 -2.24 -19.76 17.79
CA GLU A 651 -2.90 -20.72 18.70
C GLU A 651 -1.88 -21.76 19.16
N MET A 652 -1.75 -21.96 20.47
CA MET A 652 -0.75 -22.85 21.05
C MET A 652 -1.38 -24.05 21.76
N ASP A 653 -0.71 -25.20 21.71
CA ASP A 653 -1.04 -26.35 22.54
C ASP A 653 -0.54 -26.20 23.99
N GLU A 654 -0.79 -27.20 24.84
CA GLU A 654 -0.35 -27.20 26.25
C GLU A 654 1.17 -27.16 26.42
N ASP A 655 1.92 -27.59 25.40
CA ASP A 655 3.39 -27.61 25.38
C ASP A 655 3.99 -26.30 24.81
N GLY A 656 3.13 -25.36 24.36
CA GLY A 656 3.53 -24.08 23.79
C GLY A 656 3.88 -24.12 22.30
N ASN A 657 3.57 -25.21 21.59
CA ASN A 657 3.78 -25.30 20.15
C ASN A 657 2.64 -24.59 19.40
N ILE A 658 2.97 -23.83 18.36
CA ILE A 658 1.97 -23.20 17.49
C ILE A 658 1.28 -24.30 16.66
N THR A 659 -0.03 -24.40 16.80
CA THR A 659 -0.91 -25.37 16.13
C THR A 659 -1.69 -24.76 14.96
N ASP A 660 -2.00 -23.47 15.02
CA ASP A 660 -2.55 -22.67 13.92
C ASP A 660 -2.20 -21.18 14.15
N ILE A 661 -2.43 -20.35 13.12
CA ILE A 661 -2.37 -18.90 13.22
C ILE A 661 -3.65 -18.34 12.59
N LYS A 662 -4.40 -17.58 13.38
CA LYS A 662 -5.64 -16.93 12.94
C LYS A 662 -5.37 -15.47 12.55
N ILE A 663 -6.21 -14.94 11.67
CA ILE A 663 -6.20 -13.52 11.33
C ILE A 663 -7.28 -12.82 12.15
N ASN A 664 -6.89 -11.76 12.87
CA ASN A 664 -7.80 -10.81 13.47
C ASN A 664 -7.76 -9.49 12.69
N TYR A 665 -8.87 -9.10 12.06
CA TYR A 665 -8.97 -7.86 11.30
C TYR A 665 -9.32 -6.69 12.22
N VAL A 666 -8.30 -5.92 12.61
CA VAL A 666 -8.47 -4.76 13.50
C VAL A 666 -9.42 -3.72 12.88
N SER A 667 -10.31 -3.16 13.69
CA SER A 667 -11.28 -2.13 13.30
C SER A 667 -10.98 -0.73 13.85
N SER A 668 -9.97 -0.60 14.72
CA SER A 668 -9.63 0.66 15.39
C SER A 668 -8.16 1.02 15.19
N PHE A 669 -7.93 2.14 14.50
CA PHE A 669 -6.58 2.67 14.28
C PHE A 669 -5.88 3.03 15.61
N LYS A 670 -6.63 3.66 16.52
CA LYS A 670 -6.16 4.02 17.86
C LYS A 670 -5.69 2.79 18.64
N GLU A 671 -6.50 1.74 18.71
CA GLU A 671 -6.16 0.54 19.48
C GLU A 671 -4.94 -0.18 18.90
N GLN A 672 -4.83 -0.26 17.57
CA GLN A 672 -3.63 -0.82 16.94
C GLN A 672 -2.37 -0.04 17.31
N MET A 673 -2.42 1.29 17.29
CA MET A 673 -1.25 2.11 17.60
C MET A 673 -0.84 2.02 19.07
N LEU A 674 -1.81 1.91 19.99
CA LEU A 674 -1.53 1.68 21.41
C LEU A 674 -0.97 0.27 21.67
N GLU A 675 -1.48 -0.75 20.98
CA GLU A 675 -0.91 -2.10 21.06
C GLU A 675 0.53 -2.11 20.51
N TYR A 676 0.80 -1.41 19.41
CA TYR A 676 2.16 -1.27 18.91
C TYR A 676 3.08 -0.50 19.84
N ALA A 677 2.58 0.54 20.52
CA ALA A 677 3.35 1.25 21.53
C ALA A 677 3.73 0.34 22.71
N LYS A 678 2.87 -0.61 23.05
CA LYS A 678 3.06 -1.57 24.15
C LYS A 678 4.00 -2.72 23.77
N GLU A 679 3.81 -3.33 22.61
CA GLU A 679 4.50 -4.56 22.23
C GLU A 679 5.74 -4.34 21.34
N TYR A 680 5.80 -3.22 20.60
CA TYR A 680 6.80 -2.97 19.56
C TYR A 680 7.52 -1.61 19.71
N SER A 681 7.75 -1.16 20.96
CA SER A 681 8.57 0.02 21.24
C SER A 681 9.89 -0.35 21.93
N PHE A 682 10.95 -0.48 21.13
CA PHE A 682 12.26 -0.97 21.59
C PHE A 682 13.35 0.10 21.67
N LEU A 683 13.11 1.31 21.13
CA LEU A 683 14.06 2.41 21.19
C LEU A 683 13.68 3.40 22.30
N LYS A 684 14.62 4.25 22.72
CA LYS A 684 14.42 5.23 23.80
C LYS A 684 14.20 6.63 23.26
#